data_AF-A0A151T0S4-F1
#
_entry.id   AF-A0A151T0S4-F1
#
_cell.length_a   1.000
_cell.length_b   1.000
_cell.length_c   1.000
_cell.angle_alpha   90.00
_cell.angle_beta   90.00
_cell.angle_gamma   90.00
#
_symmetry.space_group_name_H-M   'P 1'
#
loop_
_entity.id
_entity.type
_entity.pdbx_description
1 polymer ?
#
loop_
_entity_poly.entity_id
_entity_poly.type
_entity_poly.pdbx_seq_one_letter_code
_entity_poly.pdbx_strand_id
1 'polypeptide(L)'
;MLTKFETKSNRVKGLSFHPKRPWILASLHSGVIQLWDYRMGTLIDKFDEHDGPVRGVHFHHSQPLFVSGGDDYKIKVWNYKLHRCLFTLLGHLDYIRTVQFHHENPWIVSASDDQTIRIWNWQSRTCISVLTGHNHYVMCALFHPREDLVVSASLDQTVRVWDISSLKRKSASPADDILRLSQMNTDLFGGVDAVVKYVLEGHDRGVNWASFHPSLPLIVSAADDRQVKLWRMNDTKAWEVDTLRGHMNNVSCVMFHAKQDIIVSNSEDKSIRIWDATKRTGIQTFRREHDRFWILAAHPEMNLLAAGHDSGMIVFKLERERPAFVVSGDSLFYTKERFLCVYEFSTQRDAQVLPFRRPGSLSLNQSPKTLSYSPSENAFLLCSDVDGGSYELYCISKDSYGRGDVQDAKRGHGASAIFVARNRFAVLEKSNNQVLIKNLKNEIVKKSVLPIAADAIFYAGTGNLLCRSEDRVVIFDLQQRIVLGELQTPFIKYVVWSDDMEHVALLSKHAIIIASKKLVHQCTLHETIRVKSGAWDENGVFIYTTLNHIKYCLPNGDNGIIKTLDIPIYITKVSGNTIFCLDRDGKNRAIIIDATEYIFKLSLLKKRYDHVMNMIKNSQLCGQAMIAYLQQKGFPEVALHFVKDEKIRFNLALESGNIQIAVASATAIDEKDHWYRLGVEALRQGNAGIVEYAYQRTKNFERLSFLYLVTGNLEKLSKMLKIAEVKNDVMGQFHNALYMGDVRERVKILENVGHLPLAYITASVHGLHDVAERLAAELGDNIPSLPEGKVPSLLMPPSPVMCGSDWPLLRVMRGMFDGVLDTTGRGVADEEEYEGADADWVFVTPTPGMPVSHIWTQKSSLAADHAAAGNFDTAMRLLNRQLGITNFAPLRSMFLDLHTGSHSYLRAFSSAPVISLAVERGWTESSSANVRGPPALPFKLSQLDEKLRAAKNLATAANFARRLLETNPTIENQAKQARQVVAAAERNMTDATQLNYDFRNPFVICGATYVPIYRGQKDVSCPYCSSRFVPSQKGQLCNVCELAVIGADASGLLCSPSQIR
;
A
#
# COMPACT_ATOMS: atom_id res chain seq x y z
N MET A 1 16.81 -3.52 20.68
CA MET A 1 15.36 -3.71 20.59
C MET A 1 14.92 -3.60 19.14
N LEU A 2 14.19 -4.58 18.61
CA LEU A 2 13.67 -4.56 17.24
C LEU A 2 12.17 -4.25 17.23
N THR A 3 11.81 -2.97 17.17
CA THR A 3 10.41 -2.52 17.12
C THR A 3 9.71 -3.07 15.88
N LYS A 4 8.56 -3.70 16.08
CA LYS A 4 7.67 -4.20 15.02
C LYS A 4 6.53 -3.24 14.75
N PHE A 5 5.95 -2.73 15.83
CA PHE A 5 4.76 -1.91 15.80
C PHE A 5 4.81 -0.97 17.01
N GLU A 6 4.37 0.25 16.80
CA GLU A 6 4.31 1.30 17.81
C GLU A 6 3.14 2.22 17.49
N THR A 7 2.39 2.58 18.52
CA THR A 7 1.25 3.49 18.40
C THR A 7 1.34 4.57 19.43
N LYS A 8 0.88 5.77 19.03
CA LYS A 8 0.64 6.86 19.96
C LYS A 8 -0.80 6.81 20.42
N SER A 9 -1.01 6.75 21.73
CA SER A 9 -2.33 6.79 22.36
C SER A 9 -2.21 7.30 23.80
N ASN A 10 -3.32 7.40 24.51
CA ASN A 10 -3.27 7.60 25.96
C ASN A 10 -2.52 6.45 26.64
N ARG A 11 -2.01 6.74 27.84
CA ARG A 11 -1.27 5.79 28.68
C ARG A 11 -1.90 4.39 28.69
N VAL A 12 -1.13 3.39 28.28
CA VAL A 12 -1.57 1.98 28.22
C VAL A 12 -1.27 1.30 29.55
N LYS A 13 -2.30 0.69 30.15
CA LYS A 13 -2.23 0.05 31.47
C LYS A 13 -2.32 -1.47 31.42
N GLY A 14 -3.01 -2.03 30.42
CA GLY A 14 -3.14 -3.47 30.22
C GLY A 14 -2.81 -3.84 28.78
N LEU A 15 -2.19 -5.01 28.60
CA LEU A 15 -1.86 -5.58 27.30
C LEU A 15 -2.13 -7.08 27.28
N SER A 16 -2.66 -7.58 26.16
CA SER A 16 -2.85 -9.02 25.95
C SER A 16 -2.71 -9.39 24.48
N PHE A 17 -1.89 -10.41 24.21
CA PHE A 17 -1.77 -10.99 22.87
C PHE A 17 -2.88 -11.99 22.60
N HIS A 18 -3.42 -11.95 21.39
CA HIS A 18 -4.27 -13.04 20.93
C HIS A 18 -3.37 -14.27 20.65
N PRO A 19 -3.76 -15.49 21.06
CA PRO A 19 -2.89 -16.68 20.94
C PRO A 19 -2.56 -17.06 19.51
N LYS A 20 -3.53 -16.99 18.59
CA LYS A 20 -3.38 -17.41 17.17
C LYS A 20 -3.26 -16.28 16.15
N ARG A 21 -4.02 -15.20 16.33
CA ARG A 21 -4.10 -14.06 15.40
C ARG A 21 -3.04 -13.03 15.76
N PRO A 22 -2.57 -12.22 14.80
CA PRO A 22 -1.57 -11.16 15.03
C PRO A 22 -2.15 -9.93 15.75
N TRP A 23 -2.94 -10.16 16.79
CA TRP A 23 -3.72 -9.14 17.44
C TRP A 23 -3.20 -8.88 18.84
N ILE A 24 -3.30 -7.62 19.25
CA ILE A 24 -3.01 -7.20 20.61
C ILE A 24 -4.14 -6.30 21.10
N LEU A 25 -4.60 -6.57 22.33
CA LEU A 25 -5.47 -5.68 23.07
C LEU A 25 -4.62 -4.73 23.89
N ALA A 26 -5.00 -3.45 23.90
CA ALA A 26 -4.45 -2.45 24.78
C ALA A 26 -5.56 -1.72 25.51
N SER A 27 -5.52 -1.76 26.84
CA SER A 27 -6.43 -1.00 27.68
C SER A 27 -5.79 0.32 28.08
N LEU A 28 -6.54 1.40 27.84
CA LEU A 28 -6.05 2.76 28.03
C LEU A 28 -6.51 3.31 29.38
N HIS A 29 -5.73 4.25 29.88
CA HIS A 29 -6.09 5.02 31.07
C HIS A 29 -7.35 5.88 30.88
N SER A 30 -7.78 6.13 29.64
CA SER A 30 -9.04 6.83 29.35
C SER A 30 -10.30 5.96 29.43
N GLY A 31 -10.16 4.67 29.78
CA GLY A 31 -11.28 3.71 29.81
C GLY A 31 -11.59 3.00 28.49
N VAL A 32 -10.88 3.40 27.44
CA VAL A 32 -11.00 2.78 26.11
C VAL A 32 -10.12 1.54 26.02
N ILE A 33 -10.62 0.49 25.40
CA ILE A 33 -9.85 -0.69 25.00
C ILE A 33 -9.72 -0.67 23.48
N GLN A 34 -8.50 -0.86 22.98
CA GLN A 34 -8.20 -0.89 21.55
C GLN A 34 -7.73 -2.28 21.13
N LEU A 35 -8.25 -2.77 20.01
CA LEU A 35 -7.81 -3.99 19.35
C LEU A 35 -7.00 -3.64 18.11
N TRP A 36 -5.74 -4.06 18.06
CA TRP A 36 -4.82 -3.73 16.98
C TRP A 36 -4.31 -4.96 16.25
N ASP A 37 -4.16 -4.87 14.92
CA ASP A 37 -3.31 -5.78 14.16
C ASP A 37 -1.88 -5.24 14.15
N TYR A 38 -0.97 -5.86 14.91
CA TYR A 38 0.40 -5.39 15.02
C TYR A 38 1.29 -5.79 13.81
N ARG A 39 0.79 -6.59 12.85
CA ARG A 39 1.50 -6.87 11.58
C ARG A 39 1.22 -5.78 10.56
N MET A 40 -0.04 -5.35 10.45
CA MET A 40 -0.48 -4.32 9.51
C MET A 40 -0.38 -2.90 10.06
N GLY A 41 -0.36 -2.77 11.39
CA GLY A 41 -0.33 -1.47 12.06
C GLY A 41 -1.69 -0.76 12.04
N THR A 42 -2.78 -1.51 11.96
CA THR A 42 -4.14 -1.00 11.81
C THR A 42 -4.96 -1.24 13.07
N LEU A 43 -5.71 -0.22 13.50
CA LEU A 43 -6.72 -0.37 14.54
C LEU A 43 -7.89 -1.18 13.95
N ILE A 44 -8.25 -2.28 14.59
CA ILE A 44 -9.38 -3.13 14.19
C ILE A 44 -10.65 -2.61 14.84
N ASP A 45 -10.63 -2.45 16.16
CA ASP A 45 -11.80 -2.07 16.95
C ASP A 45 -11.45 -1.24 18.18
N LYS A 46 -12.47 -0.54 18.69
CA LYS A 46 -12.45 0.24 19.91
C LYS A 46 -13.67 -0.10 20.78
N PHE A 47 -13.45 -0.32 22.07
CA PHE A 47 -14.49 -0.61 23.06
C PHE A 47 -14.42 0.43 24.18
N ASP A 48 -15.51 1.17 24.42
CA ASP A 48 -15.52 2.34 25.31
C ASP A 48 -16.72 2.40 26.26
N GLU A 49 -17.10 1.27 26.86
CA GLU A 49 -18.17 1.23 27.89
C GLU A 49 -17.69 1.31 29.35
N HIS A 50 -16.39 1.30 29.63
CA HIS A 50 -15.89 1.44 31.01
C HIS A 50 -15.87 2.92 31.43
N ASP A 51 -16.24 3.19 32.68
CA ASP A 51 -16.23 4.54 33.25
C ASP A 51 -14.94 4.77 34.06
N GLY A 52 -13.89 5.19 33.37
CA GLY A 52 -12.57 5.41 33.96
C GLY A 52 -11.52 4.37 33.52
N PRO A 53 -10.28 4.46 34.04
CA PRO A 53 -9.14 3.68 33.55
C PRO A 53 -9.37 2.17 33.53
N VAL A 54 -9.02 1.50 32.42
CA VAL A 54 -9.04 0.03 32.34
C VAL A 54 -7.62 -0.51 32.54
N ARG A 55 -7.40 -1.26 33.61
CA ARG A 55 -6.07 -1.72 34.03
C ARG A 55 -5.77 -3.15 33.61
N GLY A 56 -6.76 -4.03 33.72
CA GLY A 56 -6.64 -5.43 33.34
C GLY A 56 -7.33 -5.71 32.02
N VAL A 57 -6.68 -6.47 31.14
CA VAL A 57 -7.29 -7.02 29.92
C VAL A 57 -6.67 -8.37 29.59
N HIS A 58 -7.48 -9.35 29.18
CA HIS A 58 -6.98 -10.67 28.78
C HIS A 58 -7.85 -11.35 27.73
N PHE A 59 -7.22 -11.90 26.69
CA PHE A 59 -7.92 -12.75 25.70
C PHE A 59 -8.28 -14.10 26.28
N HIS A 60 -9.40 -14.66 25.82
CA HIS A 60 -9.69 -16.08 26.00
C HIS A 60 -8.85 -16.92 25.03
N HIS A 61 -8.41 -18.11 25.44
CA HIS A 61 -7.49 -18.94 24.64
C HIS A 61 -8.11 -19.47 23.32
N SER A 62 -9.39 -19.89 23.37
CA SER A 62 -10.08 -20.52 22.22
C SER A 62 -11.29 -19.73 21.70
N GLN A 63 -12.19 -19.32 22.58
CA GLN A 63 -13.41 -18.58 22.24
C GLN A 63 -13.15 -17.12 21.83
N PRO A 64 -14.04 -16.49 21.06
CA PRO A 64 -13.88 -15.12 20.60
C PRO A 64 -14.20 -14.07 21.68
N LEU A 65 -13.65 -14.28 22.88
CA LEU A 65 -13.91 -13.48 24.07
C LEU A 65 -12.65 -12.79 24.56
N PHE A 66 -12.84 -11.64 25.20
CA PHE A 66 -11.83 -11.04 26.07
C PHE A 66 -12.51 -10.48 27.32
N VAL A 67 -11.74 -10.35 28.40
CA VAL A 67 -12.20 -9.79 29.67
C VAL A 67 -11.43 -8.51 29.96
N SER A 68 -12.08 -7.55 30.58
CA SER A 68 -11.46 -6.33 31.10
C SER A 68 -11.92 -6.00 32.51
N GLY A 69 -11.04 -5.35 33.27
CA GLY A 69 -11.31 -4.83 34.61
C GLY A 69 -10.89 -3.37 34.71
N GLY A 70 -11.80 -2.53 35.19
CA GLY A 70 -11.62 -1.08 35.27
C GLY A 70 -11.69 -0.50 36.67
N ASP A 71 -11.42 0.80 36.72
CA ASP A 71 -11.57 1.64 37.91
C ASP A 71 -13.06 1.92 38.23
N ASP A 72 -13.99 1.49 37.38
CA ASP A 72 -15.44 1.48 37.62
C ASP A 72 -15.92 0.28 38.45
N TYR A 73 -14.99 -0.50 39.02
CA TYR A 73 -15.23 -1.69 39.84
C TYR A 73 -15.93 -2.83 39.08
N LYS A 74 -16.00 -2.72 37.75
CA LYS A 74 -16.70 -3.68 36.88
C LYS A 74 -15.70 -4.58 36.17
N ILE A 75 -16.05 -5.86 36.08
CA ILE A 75 -15.40 -6.80 35.17
C ILE A 75 -16.33 -7.02 33.99
N LYS A 76 -15.92 -6.65 32.79
CA LYS A 76 -16.72 -6.82 31.57
C LYS A 76 -16.17 -7.96 30.72
N VAL A 77 -17.06 -8.82 30.23
CA VAL A 77 -16.74 -9.87 29.25
C VAL A 77 -17.28 -9.47 27.90
N TRP A 78 -16.42 -9.48 26.90
CA TRP A 78 -16.69 -8.95 25.57
C TRP A 78 -16.61 -10.04 24.52
N ASN A 79 -17.38 -9.88 23.45
CA ASN A 79 -17.20 -10.67 22.25
C ASN A 79 -16.66 -9.78 21.13
N TYR A 80 -15.41 -10.01 20.74
CA TYR A 80 -14.74 -9.18 19.73
C TYR A 80 -15.23 -9.43 18.31
N LYS A 81 -16.00 -10.50 18.04
CA LYS A 81 -16.67 -10.70 16.73
C LYS A 81 -18.03 -10.03 16.66
N LEU A 82 -18.70 -9.87 17.79
CA LEU A 82 -20.00 -9.20 17.88
C LEU A 82 -19.88 -7.71 18.22
N HIS A 83 -18.66 -7.23 18.47
CA HIS A 83 -18.34 -5.83 18.79
C HIS A 83 -19.15 -5.28 19.98
N ARG A 84 -19.43 -6.11 21.00
CA ARG A 84 -20.23 -5.68 22.17
C ARG A 84 -19.83 -6.38 23.47
N CYS A 85 -20.14 -5.73 24.60
CA CYS A 85 -20.12 -6.37 25.91
C CYS A 85 -21.24 -7.42 25.99
N LEU A 86 -20.91 -8.64 26.44
CA LEU A 86 -21.90 -9.70 26.65
C LEU A 86 -22.60 -9.56 28.00
N PHE A 87 -21.81 -9.35 29.05
CA PHE A 87 -22.30 -9.16 30.42
C PHE A 87 -21.19 -8.55 31.29
N THR A 88 -21.61 -8.02 32.44
CA THR A 88 -20.73 -7.45 33.47
C THR A 88 -20.84 -8.28 34.74
N LEU A 89 -19.70 -8.60 35.35
CA LEU A 89 -19.62 -9.23 36.68
C LEU A 89 -19.38 -8.12 37.71
N LEU A 90 -20.19 -8.14 38.78
CA LEU A 90 -20.19 -7.15 39.85
C LEU A 90 -19.87 -7.85 41.18
N GLY A 91 -19.07 -7.20 42.02
CA GLY A 91 -18.84 -7.65 43.39
C GLY A 91 -17.55 -7.14 44.06
N HIS A 92 -16.58 -6.65 43.28
CA HIS A 92 -15.48 -5.88 43.86
C HIS A 92 -15.97 -4.52 44.36
N LEU A 93 -15.31 -4.01 45.40
CA LEU A 93 -15.67 -2.74 46.06
C LEU A 93 -14.75 -1.58 45.72
N ASP A 94 -13.62 -1.86 45.04
CA ASP A 94 -12.64 -0.86 44.65
C ASP A 94 -11.93 -1.25 43.34
N TYR A 95 -10.98 -0.43 42.88
CA TYR A 95 -10.35 -0.50 41.56
C TYR A 95 -9.82 -1.90 41.24
N ILE A 96 -10.15 -2.40 40.05
CA ILE A 96 -9.67 -3.70 39.59
C ILE A 96 -8.31 -3.51 38.90
N ARG A 97 -7.29 -4.22 39.40
CA ARG A 97 -5.91 -4.09 38.93
C ARG A 97 -5.59 -5.05 37.79
N THR A 98 -5.93 -6.33 37.95
CA THR A 98 -5.70 -7.37 36.93
C THR A 98 -6.92 -8.25 36.76
N VAL A 99 -7.07 -8.77 35.54
CA VAL A 99 -8.03 -9.82 35.20
C VAL A 99 -7.35 -10.84 34.29
N GLN A 100 -7.62 -12.12 34.48
CA GLN A 100 -7.07 -13.17 33.62
C GLN A 100 -8.05 -14.33 33.45
N PHE A 101 -8.20 -14.83 32.22
CA PHE A 101 -8.88 -16.10 31.98
C PHE A 101 -8.01 -17.28 32.41
N HIS A 102 -8.62 -18.28 33.01
CA HIS A 102 -8.00 -19.58 33.19
C HIS A 102 -7.81 -20.28 31.83
N HIS A 103 -6.77 -21.11 31.70
CA HIS A 103 -6.39 -21.75 30.43
C HIS A 103 -7.29 -22.95 30.08
N GLU A 104 -7.79 -23.69 31.08
CA GLU A 104 -8.70 -24.84 30.91
C GLU A 104 -10.14 -24.58 31.40
N ASN A 105 -10.31 -24.28 32.70
CA ASN A 105 -11.60 -24.07 33.35
C ASN A 105 -12.29 -22.76 32.91
N PRO A 106 -13.63 -22.66 33.02
CA PRO A 106 -14.38 -21.44 32.69
C PRO A 106 -14.27 -20.36 33.77
N TRP A 107 -13.05 -20.08 34.23
CA TRP A 107 -12.77 -19.19 35.35
C TRP A 107 -12.08 -17.90 34.92
N ILE A 108 -12.36 -16.84 35.68
CA ILE A 108 -11.66 -15.56 35.61
C ILE A 108 -11.12 -15.28 37.01
N VAL A 109 -9.85 -14.90 37.12
CA VAL A 109 -9.30 -14.33 38.36
C VAL A 109 -9.25 -12.82 38.23
N SER A 110 -9.57 -12.11 39.31
CA SER A 110 -9.45 -10.66 39.41
C SER A 110 -8.81 -10.24 40.73
N ALA A 111 -7.96 -9.22 40.68
CA ALA A 111 -7.34 -8.58 41.85
C ALA A 111 -7.82 -7.13 41.98
N SER A 112 -8.04 -6.66 43.20
CA SER A 112 -8.58 -5.33 43.46
C SER A 112 -7.90 -4.61 44.63
N ASP A 113 -8.05 -3.30 44.65
CA ASP A 113 -7.72 -2.43 45.79
C ASP A 113 -8.59 -2.72 47.03
N ASP A 114 -9.71 -3.46 46.88
CA ASP A 114 -10.52 -3.94 48.00
C ASP A 114 -9.84 -5.04 48.85
N GLN A 115 -8.54 -5.29 48.59
CA GLN A 115 -7.66 -6.24 49.28
C GLN A 115 -8.04 -7.71 49.04
N THR A 116 -8.99 -7.97 48.14
CA THR A 116 -9.44 -9.32 47.81
C THR A 116 -9.01 -9.73 46.40
N ILE A 117 -8.85 -11.05 46.23
CA ILE A 117 -8.78 -11.68 44.92
C ILE A 117 -10.07 -12.48 44.75
N ARG A 118 -10.69 -12.42 43.59
CA ARG A 118 -11.94 -13.16 43.31
C ARG A 118 -11.77 -14.10 42.14
N ILE A 119 -12.36 -15.28 42.25
CA ILE A 119 -12.47 -16.26 41.17
C ILE A 119 -13.93 -16.34 40.75
N TRP A 120 -14.18 -16.07 39.48
CA TRP A 120 -15.51 -16.02 38.87
C TRP A 120 -15.68 -17.17 37.90
N ASN A 121 -16.88 -17.74 37.83
CA ASN A 121 -17.27 -18.58 36.70
C ASN A 121 -17.97 -17.71 35.67
N TRP A 122 -17.38 -17.56 34.49
CA TRP A 122 -17.94 -16.68 33.46
C TRP A 122 -19.15 -17.29 32.74
N GLN A 123 -19.34 -18.62 32.80
CA GLN A 123 -20.52 -19.28 32.23
C GLN A 123 -21.74 -19.12 33.13
N SER A 124 -21.61 -19.41 34.44
CA SER A 124 -22.69 -19.23 35.42
C SER A 124 -22.85 -17.77 35.88
N ARG A 125 -21.87 -16.91 35.61
CA ARG A 125 -21.82 -15.48 35.98
C ARG A 125 -21.82 -15.24 37.49
N THR A 126 -21.28 -16.18 38.26
CA THR A 126 -21.23 -16.13 39.72
C THR A 126 -19.79 -16.02 40.22
N CYS A 127 -19.62 -15.33 41.36
CA CYS A 127 -18.37 -15.36 42.11
C CYS A 127 -18.29 -16.71 42.84
N ILE A 128 -17.28 -17.53 42.54
CA ILE A 128 -17.12 -18.87 43.13
C ILE A 128 -16.35 -18.79 44.45
N SER A 129 -15.32 -17.95 44.51
CA SER A 129 -14.48 -17.83 45.69
C SER A 129 -13.91 -16.43 45.83
N VAL A 130 -13.80 -15.98 47.09
CA VAL A 130 -13.19 -14.71 47.50
C VAL A 130 -11.99 -15.05 48.38
N LEU A 131 -10.80 -14.79 47.88
CA LEU A 131 -9.54 -15.07 48.56
C LEU A 131 -9.18 -13.83 49.38
N THR A 132 -9.41 -13.95 50.69
CA THR A 132 -9.09 -12.92 51.69
C THR A 132 -7.79 -13.27 52.40
N GLY A 133 -6.92 -12.29 52.60
CA GLY A 133 -5.73 -12.49 53.43
C GLY A 133 -4.65 -11.43 53.24
N HIS A 134 -4.60 -10.76 52.09
CA HIS A 134 -3.76 -9.58 51.91
C HIS A 134 -4.28 -8.42 52.78
N ASN A 135 -3.35 -7.59 53.25
CA ASN A 135 -3.67 -6.47 54.16
C ASN A 135 -3.57 -5.10 53.47
N HIS A 136 -3.42 -5.10 52.15
CA HIS A 136 -3.38 -3.91 51.30
C HIS A 136 -3.78 -4.28 49.87
N TYR A 137 -3.92 -3.27 49.02
CA TYR A 137 -4.21 -3.35 47.58
C TYR A 137 -3.48 -4.49 46.89
N VAL A 138 -4.25 -5.37 46.25
CA VAL A 138 -3.70 -6.47 45.47
C VAL A 138 -3.45 -5.97 44.05
N MET A 139 -2.17 -5.76 43.74
CA MET A 139 -1.74 -5.14 42.49
C MET A 139 -1.77 -6.11 41.31
N CYS A 140 -1.62 -7.41 41.57
CA CYS A 140 -1.61 -8.44 40.53
C CYS A 140 -2.09 -9.77 41.10
N ALA A 141 -2.88 -10.50 40.32
CA ALA A 141 -3.14 -11.93 40.52
C ALA A 141 -3.16 -12.67 39.17
N LEU A 142 -2.46 -13.81 39.09
CA LEU A 142 -2.35 -14.62 37.88
C LEU A 142 -2.48 -16.11 38.19
N PHE A 143 -3.13 -16.84 37.29
CA PHE A 143 -3.15 -18.29 37.31
C PHE A 143 -1.79 -18.87 36.95
N HIS A 144 -1.44 -19.98 37.58
CA HIS A 144 -0.33 -20.81 37.15
C HIS A 144 -0.66 -21.47 35.80
N PRO A 145 0.31 -21.59 34.87
CA PRO A 145 0.06 -22.07 33.50
C PRO A 145 -0.23 -23.58 33.38
N ARG A 146 -0.10 -24.37 34.46
CA ARG A 146 -0.23 -25.84 34.47
C ARG A 146 -0.87 -26.38 35.76
N GLU A 147 -0.25 -26.08 36.91
CA GLU A 147 -0.77 -26.42 38.24
C GLU A 147 -1.97 -25.57 38.64
N ASP A 148 -2.78 -26.09 39.57
CA ASP A 148 -3.97 -25.43 40.12
C ASP A 148 -3.58 -24.41 41.22
N LEU A 149 -2.77 -23.41 40.85
CA LEU A 149 -2.27 -22.36 41.75
C LEU A 149 -2.57 -20.96 41.23
N VAL A 150 -2.65 -19.99 42.14
CA VAL A 150 -2.72 -18.55 41.84
C VAL A 150 -1.58 -17.84 42.56
N VAL A 151 -0.85 -16.96 41.87
CA VAL A 151 0.09 -16.03 42.51
C VAL A 151 -0.56 -14.67 42.65
N SER A 152 -0.33 -13.99 43.76
CA SER A 152 -0.72 -12.60 43.95
C SER A 152 0.39 -11.75 44.53
N ALA A 153 0.43 -10.49 44.11
CA ALA A 153 1.34 -9.47 44.63
C ALA A 153 0.53 -8.32 45.22
N SER A 154 0.93 -7.86 46.41
CA SER A 154 0.24 -6.79 47.12
C SER A 154 1.21 -5.71 47.61
N LEU A 155 0.65 -4.52 47.81
CA LEU A 155 1.35 -3.42 48.47
C LEU A 155 1.62 -3.68 49.96
N ASP A 156 1.10 -4.78 50.52
CA ASP A 156 1.47 -5.29 51.85
C ASP A 156 2.87 -5.91 51.93
N GLN A 157 3.68 -5.75 50.87
CA GLN A 157 5.06 -6.21 50.73
C GLN A 157 5.20 -7.72 50.53
N THR A 158 4.09 -8.46 50.43
CA THR A 158 4.10 -9.92 50.29
C THR A 158 3.70 -10.35 48.88
N VAL A 159 4.28 -11.49 48.46
CA VAL A 159 3.74 -12.28 47.35
C VAL A 159 3.14 -13.55 47.94
N ARG A 160 1.90 -13.88 47.58
CA ARG A 160 1.23 -15.08 48.08
C ARG A 160 0.94 -16.05 46.95
N VAL A 161 1.07 -17.34 47.26
CA VAL A 161 0.68 -18.43 46.38
C VAL A 161 -0.51 -19.14 47.00
N TRP A 162 -1.59 -19.25 46.26
CA TRP A 162 -2.85 -19.84 46.69
C TRP A 162 -3.08 -21.16 45.98
N ASP A 163 -3.50 -22.17 46.73
CA ASP A 163 -3.93 -23.46 46.20
C ASP A 163 -5.43 -23.44 45.94
N ILE A 164 -5.83 -23.70 44.69
CA ILE A 164 -7.22 -23.70 44.22
C ILE A 164 -7.70 -25.10 43.79
N SER A 165 -6.94 -26.16 44.11
CA SER A 165 -7.30 -27.55 43.77
C SER A 165 -8.64 -27.99 44.37
N SER A 166 -9.01 -27.45 45.55
CA SER A 166 -10.29 -27.71 46.21
C SER A 166 -11.49 -27.18 45.42
N LEU A 167 -11.38 -26.02 44.76
CA LEU A 167 -12.40 -25.50 43.86
C LEU A 167 -12.66 -26.45 42.68
N LYS A 168 -11.59 -26.97 42.08
CA LYS A 168 -11.67 -27.86 40.91
C LYS A 168 -12.39 -29.16 41.27
N ARG A 169 -12.06 -29.76 42.42
CA ARG A 169 -12.74 -30.95 42.94
C ARG A 169 -14.24 -30.74 43.16
N LYS A 170 -14.64 -29.60 43.74
CA LYS A 170 -16.05 -29.24 43.96
C LYS A 170 -16.83 -29.03 42.65
N SER A 171 -16.18 -28.50 41.62
CA SER A 171 -16.82 -28.27 40.31
C SER A 171 -17.04 -29.54 39.47
N ALA A 172 -16.43 -30.67 39.86
CA ALA A 172 -16.47 -31.94 39.11
C ALA A 172 -17.61 -32.90 39.54
N SER A 173 -18.34 -32.61 40.62
CA SER A 173 -19.45 -33.45 41.13
C SER A 173 -20.83 -32.83 40.83
N PRO A 174 -21.62 -33.35 39.86
CA PRO A 174 -22.90 -32.74 39.45
C PRO A 174 -24.10 -33.04 40.39
N ALA A 175 -23.91 -33.72 41.52
CA ALA A 175 -25.00 -34.36 42.26
C ALA A 175 -25.70 -33.49 43.34
N ASP A 176 -25.19 -32.30 43.67
CA ASP A 176 -25.66 -31.53 44.84
C ASP A 176 -26.49 -30.26 44.53
N ASP A 177 -26.93 -30.06 43.27
CA ASP A 177 -27.63 -28.83 42.87
C ASP A 177 -29.11 -28.73 43.33
N ILE A 178 -29.67 -29.75 44.01
CA ILE A 178 -31.08 -29.73 44.46
C ILE A 178 -31.26 -29.15 45.89
N LEU A 179 -30.19 -28.96 46.67
CA LEU A 179 -30.29 -28.44 48.05
C LEU A 179 -29.89 -26.96 48.22
N ARG A 180 -29.63 -26.22 47.14
CA ARG A 180 -29.01 -24.88 47.19
C ARG A 180 -29.95 -23.68 47.34
N LEU A 181 -31.24 -23.87 47.58
CA LEU A 181 -32.16 -22.74 47.83
C LEU A 181 -32.31 -22.32 49.30
N SER A 182 -31.73 -23.05 50.27
CA SER A 182 -31.91 -22.76 51.70
C SER A 182 -30.67 -22.25 52.45
N GLN A 183 -29.56 -21.96 51.76
CA GLN A 183 -28.29 -21.54 52.38
C GLN A 183 -27.72 -20.21 51.85
N MET A 184 -28.57 -19.24 51.49
CA MET A 184 -28.10 -17.90 51.13
C MET A 184 -27.75 -16.99 52.33
N ASN A 185 -27.77 -17.49 53.58
CA ASN A 185 -27.59 -16.65 54.78
C ASN A 185 -26.47 -17.10 55.75
N THR A 186 -25.56 -18.00 55.35
CA THR A 186 -24.52 -18.53 56.28
C THR A 186 -23.05 -18.46 55.82
N ASP A 187 -22.74 -17.93 54.63
CA ASP A 187 -21.34 -17.80 54.15
C ASP A 187 -20.73 -16.40 54.41
N LEU A 188 -20.97 -15.84 55.59
CA LEU A 188 -20.34 -14.58 56.04
C LEU A 188 -18.96 -14.78 56.69
N PHE A 189 -18.56 -16.04 56.93
CA PHE A 189 -17.22 -16.45 57.35
C PHE A 189 -16.71 -17.53 56.39
N GLY A 190 -15.60 -17.25 55.71
CA GLY A 190 -15.22 -17.90 54.46
C GLY A 190 -15.15 -19.43 54.48
N GLY A 191 -15.84 -20.06 53.53
CA GLY A 191 -15.59 -21.44 53.14
C GLY A 191 -14.15 -21.59 52.62
N VAL A 192 -13.46 -22.64 53.09
CA VAL A 192 -12.03 -22.91 52.84
C VAL A 192 -11.79 -23.45 51.42
N ASP A 193 -12.21 -22.70 50.41
CA ASP A 193 -12.17 -23.13 49.00
C ASP A 193 -10.80 -22.90 48.36
N ALA A 194 -10.08 -21.87 48.80
CA ALA A 194 -8.72 -21.56 48.38
C ALA A 194 -7.87 -21.25 49.62
N VAL A 195 -6.69 -21.85 49.72
CA VAL A 195 -5.80 -21.74 50.88
C VAL A 195 -4.49 -21.09 50.48
N VAL A 196 -3.94 -20.21 51.31
CA VAL A 196 -2.58 -19.69 51.12
C VAL A 196 -1.58 -20.83 51.33
N LYS A 197 -0.94 -21.27 50.25
CA LYS A 197 0.11 -22.28 50.28
C LYS A 197 1.44 -21.69 50.73
N TYR A 198 1.80 -20.52 50.20
CA TYR A 198 3.06 -19.83 50.55
C TYR A 198 2.85 -18.33 50.73
N VAL A 199 3.57 -17.75 51.69
CA VAL A 199 3.76 -16.31 51.86
C VAL A 199 5.24 -16.01 51.65
N LEU A 200 5.54 -15.19 50.65
CA LEU A 200 6.90 -14.78 50.29
C LEU A 200 7.12 -13.35 50.80
N GLU A 201 7.99 -13.23 51.79
CA GLU A 201 8.38 -11.97 52.40
C GLU A 201 9.86 -11.72 52.10
N GLY A 202 10.19 -10.50 51.68
CA GLY A 202 11.58 -10.15 51.36
C GLY A 202 11.75 -8.85 50.59
N HIS A 203 10.68 -8.28 50.04
CA HIS A 203 10.67 -6.92 49.51
C HIS A 203 10.53 -5.89 50.63
N ASP A 204 11.21 -4.75 50.52
CA ASP A 204 11.19 -3.69 51.53
C ASP A 204 10.04 -2.68 51.33
N ARG A 205 9.32 -2.80 50.20
CA ARG A 205 8.19 -1.94 49.80
C ARG A 205 7.15 -2.78 49.06
N GLY A 206 6.00 -2.15 48.77
CA GLY A 206 4.88 -2.80 48.10
C GLY A 206 5.26 -3.48 46.78
N VAL A 207 4.70 -4.68 46.56
CA VAL A 207 4.96 -5.49 45.38
C VAL A 207 3.91 -5.18 44.31
N ASN A 208 4.36 -4.75 43.14
CA ASN A 208 3.49 -4.35 42.03
C ASN A 208 3.07 -5.53 41.15
N TRP A 209 3.96 -6.49 40.97
CA TRP A 209 3.74 -7.58 40.03
C TRP A 209 4.44 -8.86 40.45
N ALA A 210 3.80 -10.00 40.21
CA ALA A 210 4.41 -11.31 40.32
C ALA A 210 3.98 -12.19 39.15
N SER A 211 4.86 -13.06 38.67
CA SER A 211 4.59 -13.97 37.56
C SER A 211 5.24 -15.32 37.79
N PHE A 212 4.52 -16.39 37.46
CA PHE A 212 5.09 -17.72 37.34
C PHE A 212 5.96 -17.84 36.10
N HIS A 213 6.94 -18.73 36.18
CA HIS A 213 7.66 -19.23 35.02
C HIS A 213 6.78 -20.23 34.24
N PRO A 214 6.83 -20.26 32.88
CA PRO A 214 5.97 -21.14 32.07
C PRO A 214 6.08 -22.64 32.34
N SER A 215 7.27 -23.13 32.71
CA SER A 215 7.56 -24.56 32.91
C SER A 215 8.25 -24.94 34.22
N LEU A 216 9.25 -24.17 34.67
CA LEU A 216 10.00 -24.37 35.91
C LEU A 216 9.23 -23.84 37.15
N PRO A 217 9.47 -24.38 38.36
CA PRO A 217 8.83 -23.93 39.60
C PRO A 217 9.52 -22.67 40.14
N LEU A 218 9.47 -21.60 39.34
CA LEU A 218 10.07 -20.30 39.63
C LEU A 218 8.99 -19.21 39.61
N ILE A 219 9.13 -18.25 40.50
CA ILE A 219 8.31 -17.03 40.55
C ILE A 219 9.26 -15.85 40.44
N VAL A 220 8.84 -14.81 39.72
CA VAL A 220 9.54 -13.53 39.72
C VAL A 220 8.61 -12.44 40.22
N SER A 221 9.11 -11.54 41.05
CA SER A 221 8.36 -10.40 41.59
C SER A 221 9.09 -9.08 41.36
N ALA A 222 8.30 -8.00 41.24
CA ALA A 222 8.76 -6.64 41.05
C ALA A 222 8.07 -5.71 42.04
N ALA A 223 8.83 -4.81 42.65
CA ALA A 223 8.34 -3.96 43.73
C ALA A 223 8.83 -2.51 43.62
N ASP A 224 8.28 -1.67 44.49
CA ASP A 224 8.64 -0.26 44.67
C ASP A 224 10.02 -0.06 45.33
N ASP A 225 10.64 -1.12 45.85
CA ASP A 225 12.02 -1.13 46.36
C ASP A 225 13.07 -1.11 45.24
N ARG A 226 12.62 -0.99 43.98
CA ARG A 226 13.43 -0.94 42.75
C ARG A 226 14.11 -2.28 42.43
N GLN A 227 13.74 -3.35 43.13
CA GLN A 227 14.30 -4.67 42.94
C GLN A 227 13.36 -5.58 42.15
N VAL A 228 13.97 -6.55 41.47
CA VAL A 228 13.29 -7.72 40.95
C VAL A 228 13.82 -8.93 41.71
N LYS A 229 12.94 -9.72 42.32
CA LYS A 229 13.33 -10.92 43.08
C LYS A 229 12.93 -12.18 42.36
N LEU A 230 13.81 -13.17 42.39
CA LEU A 230 13.57 -14.50 41.87
C LEU A 230 13.36 -15.46 43.03
N TRP A 231 12.26 -16.21 43.00
CA TRP A 231 11.89 -17.17 44.02
C TRP A 231 11.83 -18.56 43.39
N ARG A 232 12.19 -19.57 44.17
CA ARG A 232 12.00 -20.97 43.82
C ARG A 232 11.02 -21.58 44.79
N MET A 233 10.13 -22.40 44.26
CA MET A 233 9.18 -23.17 45.04
C MET A 233 9.40 -24.66 44.82
N ASN A 234 9.10 -25.44 45.84
CA ASN A 234 8.86 -26.88 45.74
C ASN A 234 7.49 -27.18 46.38
N ASP A 235 7.22 -28.44 46.73
CA ASP A 235 5.93 -28.83 47.33
C ASP A 235 5.77 -28.41 48.80
N THR A 236 6.86 -28.09 49.49
CA THR A 236 6.86 -27.84 50.95
C THR A 236 7.21 -26.41 51.35
N LYS A 237 8.00 -25.69 50.54
CA LYS A 237 8.48 -24.34 50.82
C LYS A 237 8.73 -23.55 49.54
N ALA A 238 8.77 -22.24 49.70
CA ALA A 238 9.26 -21.33 48.69
C ALA A 238 10.24 -20.34 49.32
N TRP A 239 11.34 -20.04 48.62
CA TRP A 239 12.42 -19.21 49.14
C TRP A 239 13.03 -18.31 48.06
N GLU A 240 13.62 -17.20 48.49
CA GLU A 240 14.34 -16.28 47.61
C GLU A 240 15.62 -16.95 47.08
N VAL A 241 15.79 -16.91 45.76
CA VAL A 241 16.99 -17.42 45.07
C VAL A 241 17.99 -16.30 44.82
N ASP A 242 17.52 -15.15 44.35
CA ASP A 242 18.37 -14.01 44.04
C ASP A 242 17.57 -12.69 43.93
N THR A 243 18.28 -11.58 44.05
CA THR A 243 17.77 -10.22 43.86
C THR A 243 18.51 -9.53 42.70
N LEU A 244 17.78 -9.24 41.63
CA LEU A 244 18.26 -8.52 40.46
C LEU A 244 18.19 -7.01 40.67
N ARG A 245 19.36 -6.38 40.76
CA ARG A 245 19.51 -4.94 41.05
C ARG A 245 19.84 -4.15 39.79
N GLY A 246 19.17 -3.02 39.58
CA GLY A 246 19.58 -2.07 38.54
C GLY A 246 18.56 -1.02 38.14
N HIS A 247 17.27 -1.20 38.42
CA HIS A 247 16.28 -0.15 38.19
C HIS A 247 16.49 1.03 39.13
N MET A 248 16.26 2.25 38.63
CA MET A 248 16.47 3.50 39.37
C MET A 248 15.19 4.03 40.01
N ASN A 249 14.04 3.43 39.68
CA ASN A 249 12.72 3.81 40.16
C ASN A 249 11.86 2.54 40.30
N ASN A 250 10.60 2.69 40.70
CA ASN A 250 9.66 1.59 40.92
C ASN A 250 9.59 0.66 39.71
N VAL A 251 9.59 -0.64 39.95
CA VAL A 251 9.47 -1.66 38.90
C VAL A 251 7.99 -2.01 38.78
N SER A 252 7.38 -1.65 37.64
CA SER A 252 5.92 -1.74 37.47
C SER A 252 5.45 -3.15 37.11
N CYS A 253 6.20 -3.84 36.26
CA CYS A 253 5.85 -5.17 35.76
C CYS A 253 7.12 -5.99 35.49
N VAL A 254 7.02 -7.29 35.74
CA VAL A 254 8.08 -8.26 35.43
C VAL A 254 7.48 -9.57 34.93
N MET A 255 8.15 -10.20 33.97
CA MET A 255 7.72 -11.50 33.48
C MET A 255 8.87 -12.32 32.91
N PHE A 256 8.66 -13.63 32.82
CA PHE A 256 9.53 -14.52 32.07
C PHE A 256 9.22 -14.46 30.58
N HIS A 257 10.25 -14.62 29.76
CA HIS A 257 10.05 -14.84 28.33
C HIS A 257 9.57 -16.27 28.08
N ALA A 258 8.62 -16.45 27.16
CA ALA A 258 7.94 -17.74 26.97
C ALA A 258 8.86 -18.89 26.50
N LYS A 259 9.93 -18.57 25.77
CA LYS A 259 10.84 -19.56 25.15
C LYS A 259 12.30 -19.48 25.57
N GLN A 260 12.70 -18.38 26.20
CA GLN A 260 14.11 -18.11 26.48
C GLN A 260 14.24 -17.96 27.99
N ASP A 261 15.38 -18.39 28.54
CA ASP A 261 15.68 -18.28 29.96
C ASP A 261 16.09 -16.84 30.33
N ILE A 262 15.19 -15.90 30.09
CA ILE A 262 15.38 -14.48 30.37
C ILE A 262 14.15 -13.92 31.09
N ILE A 263 14.43 -12.92 31.91
CA ILE A 263 13.43 -12.13 32.62
C ILE A 263 13.39 -10.75 31.99
N VAL A 264 12.19 -10.21 31.80
CA VAL A 264 11.98 -8.86 31.27
C VAL A 264 11.24 -8.06 32.33
N SER A 265 11.80 -6.91 32.72
CA SER A 265 11.18 -5.99 33.66
C SER A 265 11.07 -4.60 33.06
N ASN A 266 10.03 -3.88 33.46
CA ASN A 266 9.86 -2.48 33.10
C ASN A 266 9.78 -1.61 34.35
N SER A 267 10.11 -0.32 34.20
CA SER A 267 10.13 0.59 35.33
C SER A 267 9.73 2.01 34.95
N GLU A 268 9.29 2.73 35.97
CA GLU A 268 9.08 4.17 35.94
C GLU A 268 10.37 4.98 35.76
N ASP A 269 11.55 4.33 35.76
CA ASP A 269 12.82 4.94 35.35
C ASP A 269 12.95 5.12 33.81
N LYS A 270 11.88 4.78 33.09
CA LYS A 270 11.73 4.84 31.64
C LYS A 270 12.54 3.78 30.92
N SER A 271 12.85 2.68 31.60
CA SER A 271 13.61 1.57 31.03
C SER A 271 12.87 0.24 31.04
N ILE A 272 13.21 -0.59 30.05
CA ILE A 272 12.95 -2.02 30.00
C ILE A 272 14.31 -2.70 30.16
N ARG A 273 14.44 -3.57 31.16
CA ARG A 273 15.66 -4.34 31.42
C ARG A 273 15.43 -5.81 31.10
N ILE A 274 16.47 -6.43 30.58
CA ILE A 274 16.51 -7.86 30.28
C ILE A 274 17.58 -8.48 31.14
N TRP A 275 17.22 -9.55 31.82
CA TRP A 275 18.06 -10.27 32.75
C TRP A 275 18.21 -11.70 32.28
N ASP A 276 19.39 -12.26 32.43
CA ASP A 276 19.62 -13.69 32.25
C ASP A 276 19.03 -14.42 33.47
N ALA A 277 18.09 -15.35 33.27
CA ALA A 277 17.48 -16.07 34.39
C ALA A 277 18.46 -17.07 35.04
N THR A 278 19.45 -17.55 34.29
CA THR A 278 20.44 -18.53 34.75
C THR A 278 21.65 -17.88 35.38
N LYS A 279 22.23 -16.86 34.72
CA LYS A 279 23.41 -16.11 35.18
C LYS A 279 23.05 -14.99 36.15
N ARG A 280 21.78 -14.58 36.17
CA ARG A 280 21.23 -13.60 37.13
C ARG A 280 21.88 -12.22 37.00
N THR A 281 22.28 -11.87 35.79
CA THR A 281 22.91 -10.60 35.45
C THR A 281 22.08 -9.84 34.42
N GLY A 282 22.20 -8.51 34.45
CA GLY A 282 21.58 -7.66 33.43
C GLY A 282 22.28 -7.84 32.08
N ILE A 283 21.51 -8.21 31.05
CA ILE A 283 22.00 -8.38 29.68
C ILE A 283 21.95 -7.04 28.93
N GLN A 284 20.76 -6.43 28.86
CA GLN A 284 20.50 -5.24 28.07
C GLN A 284 19.48 -4.35 28.77
N THR A 285 19.64 -3.03 28.61
CA THR A 285 18.71 -2.02 29.09
C THR A 285 18.28 -1.15 27.91
N PHE A 286 16.98 -1.03 27.68
CA PHE A 286 16.40 -0.11 26.71
C PHE A 286 15.77 1.05 27.47
N ARG A 287 16.15 2.28 27.14
CA ARG A 287 15.62 3.48 27.80
C ARG A 287 14.93 4.40 26.80
N ARG A 288 13.85 5.04 27.22
CA ARG A 288 13.19 6.16 26.53
C ARG A 288 13.29 7.42 27.37
N GLU A 289 13.40 8.58 26.73
CA GLU A 289 13.60 9.84 27.46
C GLU A 289 12.30 10.40 28.07
N HIS A 290 11.16 10.19 27.41
CA HIS A 290 9.90 10.86 27.76
C HIS A 290 8.80 9.94 28.30
N ASP A 291 8.97 8.62 28.19
CA ASP A 291 7.90 7.65 28.46
C ASP A 291 8.24 6.70 29.59
N ARG A 292 7.43 6.65 30.65
CA ARG A 292 7.49 5.56 31.65
C ARG A 292 6.78 4.33 31.11
N PHE A 293 7.26 3.16 31.52
CA PHE A 293 6.63 1.88 31.18
C PHE A 293 5.79 1.37 32.34
N TRP A 294 4.60 0.85 32.05
CA TRP A 294 3.62 0.44 33.05
C TRP A 294 3.32 -1.05 33.02
N ILE A 295 3.25 -1.65 31.84
CA ILE A 295 2.83 -3.04 31.66
C ILE A 295 3.68 -3.74 30.61
N LEU A 296 3.90 -5.04 30.78
CA LEU A 296 4.51 -5.93 29.79
C LEU A 296 3.55 -7.06 29.44
N ALA A 297 3.65 -7.55 28.20
CA ALA A 297 3.02 -8.79 27.79
C ALA A 297 3.99 -9.59 26.90
N ALA A 298 4.03 -10.90 27.07
CA ALA A 298 4.78 -11.82 26.24
C ALA A 298 3.80 -12.66 25.43
N HIS A 299 4.11 -12.85 24.16
CA HIS A 299 3.32 -13.74 23.32
C HIS A 299 3.57 -15.21 23.76
N PRO A 300 2.53 -16.07 23.86
CA PRO A 300 2.69 -17.44 24.33
C PRO A 300 3.63 -18.29 23.46
N GLU A 301 3.50 -18.18 22.13
CA GLU A 301 4.27 -19.01 21.18
C GLU A 301 5.37 -18.26 20.40
N MET A 302 5.21 -16.97 20.12
CA MET A 302 6.14 -16.19 19.30
C MET A 302 7.16 -15.46 20.18
N ASN A 303 8.38 -15.24 19.69
CA ASN A 303 9.33 -14.32 20.31
C ASN A 303 8.89 -12.87 20.03
N LEU A 304 7.84 -12.44 20.73
CA LEU A 304 7.23 -11.12 20.67
C LEU A 304 6.93 -10.68 22.10
N LEU A 305 7.35 -9.45 22.39
CA LEU A 305 7.06 -8.76 23.63
C LEU A 305 6.29 -7.48 23.29
N ALA A 306 5.44 -7.05 24.21
CA ALA A 306 4.78 -5.77 24.16
C ALA A 306 5.00 -5.02 25.46
N ALA A 307 5.13 -3.70 25.38
CA ALA A 307 5.21 -2.82 26.53
C ALA A 307 4.26 -1.64 26.36
N GLY A 308 3.48 -1.36 27.40
CA GLY A 308 2.62 -0.18 27.50
C GLY A 308 3.36 0.95 28.21
N HIS A 309 3.26 2.16 27.68
CA HIS A 309 3.91 3.35 28.21
C HIS A 309 2.96 4.56 28.26
N ASP A 310 3.45 5.68 28.79
CA ASP A 310 2.67 6.92 28.95
C ASP A 310 2.03 7.41 27.65
N SER A 311 2.78 7.36 26.53
CA SER A 311 2.31 7.82 25.22
C SER A 311 1.79 6.73 24.29
N GLY A 312 1.54 5.49 24.76
CA GLY A 312 0.98 4.42 23.94
C GLY A 312 1.57 3.03 24.20
N MET A 313 1.80 2.24 23.14
CA MET A 313 2.38 0.90 23.25
C MET A 313 3.43 0.63 22.18
N ILE A 314 4.30 -0.32 22.47
CA ILE A 314 5.30 -0.86 21.56
C ILE A 314 5.27 -2.39 21.56
N VAL A 315 5.28 -2.99 20.37
CA VAL A 315 5.49 -4.43 20.17
C VAL A 315 6.85 -4.63 19.53
N PHE A 316 7.68 -5.49 20.12
CA PHE A 316 9.08 -5.63 19.77
C PHE A 316 9.62 -7.05 19.95
N LYS A 317 10.83 -7.25 19.43
CA LYS A 317 11.61 -8.48 19.59
C LYS A 317 12.99 -8.17 20.15
N LEU A 318 13.57 -9.15 20.83
CA LEU A 318 14.92 -9.05 21.40
C LEU A 318 15.99 -9.44 20.39
N GLU A 319 15.73 -10.52 19.64
CA GLU A 319 16.64 -11.08 18.67
C GLU A 319 16.07 -11.14 17.25
N ARG A 320 16.97 -11.35 16.30
CA ARG A 320 16.64 -11.59 14.90
C ARG A 320 16.48 -13.09 14.63
N GLU A 321 15.27 -13.50 14.23
CA GLU A 321 14.92 -14.88 13.88
C GLU A 321 15.20 -15.25 12.40
N ARG A 322 16.01 -14.48 11.65
CA ARG A 322 16.30 -14.82 10.24
C ARG A 322 17.62 -15.59 10.18
N PRO A 323 17.60 -16.88 9.78
CA PRO A 323 18.83 -17.64 9.54
C PRO A 323 19.72 -16.97 8.50
N ALA A 324 21.04 -17.01 8.71
CA ALA A 324 21.99 -16.74 7.65
C ALA A 324 22.07 -17.99 6.76
N PHE A 325 22.00 -17.79 5.45
CA PHE A 325 22.09 -18.89 4.49
C PHE A 325 22.77 -18.44 3.20
N VAL A 326 23.28 -19.41 2.46
CA VAL A 326 23.81 -19.25 1.10
C VAL A 326 23.49 -20.50 0.29
N VAL A 327 23.16 -20.32 -0.97
CA VAL A 327 22.91 -21.41 -1.92
C VAL A 327 24.11 -21.55 -2.83
N SER A 328 24.56 -22.78 -3.05
CA SER A 328 25.63 -23.09 -3.97
C SER A 328 25.31 -24.38 -4.71
N GLY A 329 24.94 -24.27 -5.99
CA GLY A 329 24.54 -25.41 -6.81
C GLY A 329 23.29 -26.11 -6.26
N ASP A 330 23.44 -27.38 -5.87
CA ASP A 330 22.36 -28.21 -5.31
C ASP A 330 22.31 -28.22 -3.77
N SER A 331 23.18 -27.45 -3.11
CA SER A 331 23.27 -27.44 -1.65
C SER A 331 22.94 -26.06 -1.06
N LEU A 332 22.16 -26.07 0.00
CA LEU A 332 21.85 -24.94 0.86
C LEU A 332 22.67 -25.06 2.14
N PHE A 333 23.51 -24.07 2.41
CA PHE A 333 24.20 -23.95 3.69
C PHE A 333 23.47 -22.91 4.52
N TYR A 334 23.11 -23.25 5.76
CA TYR A 334 22.37 -22.35 6.63
C TYR A 334 22.72 -22.53 8.11
N THR A 335 22.53 -21.48 8.89
CA THR A 335 22.80 -21.50 10.33
C THR A 335 21.53 -21.86 11.10
N LYS A 336 21.59 -22.90 11.92
CA LYS A 336 20.52 -23.27 12.85
C LYS A 336 21.09 -23.38 14.25
N GLU A 337 20.59 -22.56 15.16
CA GLU A 337 21.06 -22.46 16.55
C GLU A 337 22.58 -22.21 16.65
N ARG A 338 23.37 -23.26 16.93
CA ARG A 338 24.84 -23.23 17.04
C ARG A 338 25.55 -24.04 15.96
N PHE A 339 24.82 -24.51 14.96
CA PHE A 339 25.34 -25.41 13.93
C PHE A 339 25.20 -24.78 12.55
N LEU A 340 26.23 -24.99 11.73
CA LEU A 340 26.14 -24.85 10.28
C LEU A 340 25.56 -26.16 9.73
N CYS A 341 24.43 -26.06 9.05
CA CYS A 341 23.73 -27.19 8.44
C CYS A 341 23.84 -27.12 6.91
N VAL A 342 23.78 -28.28 6.28
CA VAL A 342 23.66 -28.48 4.84
C VAL A 342 22.34 -29.16 4.54
N TYR A 343 21.63 -28.61 3.58
CA TYR A 343 20.46 -29.23 2.99
C TYR A 343 20.68 -29.42 1.48
N GLU A 344 20.57 -30.64 1.01
CA GLU A 344 20.68 -30.98 -0.41
C GLU A 344 19.28 -31.00 -1.03
N PHE A 345 19.06 -30.23 -2.11
CA PHE A 345 17.71 -30.05 -2.66
C PHE A 345 17.20 -31.32 -3.36
N SER A 346 18.07 -32.04 -4.08
CA SER A 346 17.71 -33.27 -4.79
C SER A 346 17.30 -34.42 -3.85
N THR A 347 18.09 -34.66 -2.80
CA THR A 347 17.87 -35.76 -1.85
C THR A 347 16.99 -35.38 -0.66
N GLN A 348 16.74 -34.08 -0.47
CA GLN A 348 16.07 -33.50 0.71
C GLN A 348 16.72 -33.88 2.06
N ARG A 349 18.01 -34.23 2.02
CA ARG A 349 18.77 -34.62 3.21
C ARG A 349 19.25 -33.37 3.95
N ASP A 350 18.97 -33.32 5.25
CA ASP A 350 19.41 -32.25 6.17
C ASP A 350 20.47 -32.79 7.12
N ALA A 351 21.67 -32.21 7.12
CA ALA A 351 22.81 -32.68 7.91
C ALA A 351 23.51 -31.53 8.63
N GLN A 352 23.93 -31.78 9.88
CA GLN A 352 24.77 -30.84 10.62
C GLN A 352 26.23 -31.03 10.22
N VAL A 353 26.90 -29.95 9.84
CA VAL A 353 28.29 -29.98 9.37
C VAL A 353 29.24 -29.58 10.49
N LEU A 354 29.04 -28.40 11.08
CA LEU A 354 30.01 -27.85 12.03
C LEU A 354 29.33 -27.03 13.14
N PRO A 355 29.66 -27.26 14.42
CA PRO A 355 29.29 -26.35 15.48
C PRO A 355 30.18 -25.08 15.45
N PHE A 356 29.56 -23.90 15.58
CA PHE A 356 30.29 -22.66 15.81
C PHE A 356 30.07 -22.18 17.25
N ARG A 357 31.09 -21.57 17.87
CA ARG A 357 31.02 -21.15 19.27
C ARG A 357 30.20 -19.87 19.41
N ARG A 358 29.25 -19.84 20.37
CA ARG A 358 28.74 -18.56 20.92
C ARG A 358 29.88 -17.93 21.72
N PRO A 359 30.31 -16.68 21.45
CA PRO A 359 31.22 -15.98 22.34
C PRO A 359 30.62 -15.97 23.75
N GLY A 360 31.44 -16.10 24.80
CA GLY A 360 31.00 -15.96 26.20
C GLY A 360 30.46 -14.57 26.57
N SER A 361 30.22 -13.71 25.58
CA SER A 361 29.66 -12.37 25.73
C SER A 361 28.17 -12.44 26.09
N LEU A 362 27.72 -11.47 26.89
CA LEU A 362 26.38 -11.39 27.47
C LEU A 362 25.29 -10.95 26.46
N SER A 363 25.61 -10.75 25.19
CA SER A 363 24.69 -10.11 24.22
C SER A 363 23.68 -11.08 23.57
N LEU A 364 22.40 -10.70 23.53
CA LEU A 364 21.29 -11.46 22.94
C LEU A 364 21.33 -11.61 21.40
N ASN A 365 22.20 -10.87 20.69
CA ASN A 365 22.24 -10.82 19.21
C ASN A 365 23.55 -11.40 18.64
N GLN A 366 23.81 -12.69 18.91
CA GLN A 366 25.04 -13.36 18.46
C GLN A 366 24.85 -14.30 17.26
N SER A 367 23.63 -14.45 16.75
CA SER A 367 23.40 -15.26 15.55
C SER A 367 24.12 -14.64 14.34
N PRO A 368 24.82 -15.43 13.52
CA PRO A 368 25.42 -14.93 12.29
C PRO A 368 24.38 -14.23 11.41
N LYS A 369 24.77 -13.08 10.85
CA LYS A 369 23.90 -12.23 10.05
C LYS A 369 23.93 -12.59 8.56
N THR A 370 25.13 -12.91 8.07
CA THR A 370 25.41 -13.27 6.69
C THR A 370 26.36 -14.46 6.66
N LEU A 371 26.20 -15.27 5.62
CA LEU A 371 27.02 -16.44 5.34
C LEU A 371 27.53 -16.31 3.90
N SER A 372 28.82 -16.51 3.69
CA SER A 372 29.43 -16.60 2.36
C SER A 372 30.18 -17.92 2.24
N TYR A 373 30.05 -18.59 1.09
CA TYR A 373 30.68 -19.88 0.84
C TYR A 373 31.57 -19.82 -0.40
N SER A 374 32.71 -20.52 -0.36
CA SER A 374 33.59 -20.73 -1.50
C SER A 374 33.63 -22.23 -1.85
N PRO A 375 33.08 -22.64 -3.01
CA PRO A 375 33.02 -24.05 -3.41
C PRO A 375 34.39 -24.69 -3.68
N SER A 376 35.38 -23.92 -4.11
CA SER A 376 36.69 -24.47 -4.53
C SER A 376 37.48 -25.05 -3.37
N GLU A 377 37.47 -24.34 -2.25
CA GLU A 377 38.27 -24.65 -1.05
C GLU A 377 37.38 -25.07 0.13
N ASN A 378 36.08 -25.26 -0.13
CA ASN A 378 35.06 -25.63 0.86
C ASN A 378 35.15 -24.79 2.15
N ALA A 379 35.20 -23.47 1.98
CA ALA A 379 35.41 -22.52 3.06
C ALA A 379 34.19 -21.62 3.28
N PHE A 380 33.94 -21.28 4.55
CA PHE A 380 32.78 -20.51 5.01
C PHE A 380 33.22 -19.25 5.75
N LEU A 381 32.54 -18.15 5.48
CA LEU A 381 32.64 -16.91 6.24
C LEU A 381 31.31 -16.63 6.91
N LEU A 382 31.31 -16.61 8.24
CA LEU A 382 30.19 -16.20 9.07
C LEU A 382 30.46 -14.78 9.57
N CYS A 383 29.57 -13.83 9.29
CA CYS A 383 29.69 -12.47 9.81
C CYS A 383 28.62 -12.20 10.86
N SER A 384 29.02 -11.54 11.96
CA SER A 384 28.15 -11.15 13.08
C SER A 384 28.30 -9.66 13.35
N ASP A 385 27.21 -9.01 13.78
CA ASP A 385 27.22 -7.57 14.12
C ASP A 385 27.78 -7.27 15.53
N VAL A 386 28.32 -8.28 16.21
CA VAL A 386 28.87 -8.14 17.58
C VAL A 386 30.10 -7.22 17.55
N ASP A 387 30.18 -6.30 18.52
CA ASP A 387 31.30 -5.36 18.73
C ASP A 387 31.70 -4.52 17.51
N GLY A 388 30.71 -4.05 16.73
CA GLY A 388 30.95 -3.20 15.55
C GLY A 388 31.23 -3.98 14.25
N GLY A 389 31.18 -5.31 14.31
CA GLY A 389 31.32 -6.21 13.16
C GLY A 389 32.50 -7.16 13.32
N SER A 390 32.21 -8.46 13.31
CA SER A 390 33.22 -9.53 13.37
C SER A 390 32.91 -10.61 12.34
N TYR A 391 33.94 -11.33 11.91
CA TYR A 391 33.78 -12.49 11.05
C TYR A 391 34.61 -13.67 11.52
N GLU A 392 34.14 -14.86 11.20
CA GLU A 392 34.78 -16.14 11.47
C GLU A 392 34.94 -16.91 10.15
N LEU A 393 36.18 -17.34 9.86
CA LEU A 393 36.52 -18.16 8.71
C LEU A 393 36.69 -19.62 9.13
N TYR A 394 35.94 -20.50 8.48
CA TYR A 394 36.01 -21.95 8.64
C TYR A 394 36.45 -22.59 7.31
N CYS A 395 37.42 -23.49 7.36
CA CYS A 395 37.82 -24.30 6.21
C CYS A 395 37.49 -25.76 6.50
N ILE A 396 36.71 -26.42 5.64
CA ILE A 396 36.27 -27.80 5.86
C ILE A 396 36.96 -28.71 4.85
N SER A 397 37.72 -29.69 5.33
CA SER A 397 38.31 -30.70 4.46
C SER A 397 37.21 -31.55 3.81
N LYS A 398 37.35 -31.88 2.51
CA LYS A 398 36.35 -32.63 1.73
C LYS A 398 36.07 -34.04 2.30
N ASP A 399 37.00 -34.59 3.08
CA ASP A 399 36.91 -35.95 3.66
C ASP A 399 36.26 -36.01 5.05
N SER A 400 35.81 -34.89 5.61
CA SER A 400 35.39 -34.78 7.03
C SER A 400 33.87 -34.75 7.27
N TYR A 401 33.03 -35.09 6.29
CA TYR A 401 31.58 -35.22 6.53
C TYR A 401 31.30 -36.30 7.59
N GLY A 402 31.10 -35.89 8.84
CA GLY A 402 30.74 -36.76 9.96
C GLY A 402 31.85 -37.08 10.97
N ARG A 403 33.10 -36.61 10.79
CA ARG A 403 34.13 -36.67 11.85
C ARG A 403 34.40 -35.27 12.37
N GLY A 404 34.05 -35.03 13.62
CA GLY A 404 34.13 -33.74 14.31
C GLY A 404 35.56 -33.25 14.62
N ASP A 405 36.48 -33.31 13.65
CA ASP A 405 37.75 -32.59 13.74
C ASP A 405 37.50 -31.10 13.45
N VAL A 406 37.22 -30.36 14.51
CA VAL A 406 36.98 -28.91 14.45
C VAL A 406 38.33 -28.21 14.26
N GLN A 407 38.66 -27.80 13.02
CA GLN A 407 39.68 -26.76 12.85
C GLN A 407 39.17 -25.48 13.54
N ASP A 408 40.00 -24.90 14.43
CA ASP A 408 39.66 -23.65 15.11
C ASP A 408 39.42 -22.53 14.10
N ALA A 409 38.29 -21.83 14.27
CA ALA A 409 37.87 -20.75 13.41
C ALA A 409 38.85 -19.58 13.44
N LYS A 410 39.25 -19.07 12.27
CA LYS A 410 40.10 -17.86 12.21
C LYS A 410 39.21 -16.62 12.30
N ARG A 411 39.42 -15.79 13.32
CA ARG A 411 38.59 -14.61 13.61
C ARG A 411 39.21 -13.31 13.11
N GLY A 412 38.37 -12.35 12.78
CA GLY A 412 38.79 -10.98 12.52
C GLY A 412 37.67 -9.97 12.72
N HIS A 413 38.05 -8.69 12.79
CA HIS A 413 37.12 -7.57 12.87
C HIS A 413 36.82 -7.04 11.47
N GLY A 414 35.57 -6.70 11.21
CA GLY A 414 35.10 -6.22 9.92
C GLY A 414 33.58 -6.23 9.82
N ALA A 415 33.01 -5.21 9.18
CA ALA A 415 31.55 -5.05 9.13
C ALA A 415 30.85 -6.04 8.18
N SER A 416 31.55 -6.52 7.16
CA SER A 416 31.09 -7.56 6.23
C SER A 416 32.32 -8.27 5.64
N ALA A 417 32.23 -9.58 5.43
CA ALA A 417 33.27 -10.39 4.80
C ALA A 417 32.67 -11.32 3.75
N ILE A 418 33.23 -11.29 2.53
CA ILE A 418 32.69 -12.02 1.36
C ILE A 418 33.82 -12.57 0.49
N PHE A 419 33.66 -13.78 -0.04
CA PHE A 419 34.60 -14.34 -1.01
C PHE A 419 34.54 -13.59 -2.34
N VAL A 420 35.71 -13.16 -2.84
CA VAL A 420 35.85 -12.44 -4.13
C VAL A 420 36.61 -13.25 -5.17
N ALA A 421 37.37 -14.26 -4.73
CA ALA A 421 38.04 -15.22 -5.59
C ALA A 421 38.15 -16.56 -4.84
N ARG A 422 38.60 -17.62 -5.54
CA ARG A 422 38.76 -18.97 -4.98
C ARG A 422 39.44 -18.99 -3.61
N ASN A 423 40.58 -18.27 -3.48
CA ASN A 423 41.44 -18.30 -2.29
C ASN A 423 41.58 -16.92 -1.63
N ARG A 424 40.66 -15.99 -1.94
CA ARG A 424 40.68 -14.62 -1.40
C ARG A 424 39.29 -14.12 -1.04
N PHE A 425 39.20 -13.42 0.09
CA PHE A 425 37.98 -12.77 0.54
C PHE A 425 38.22 -11.29 0.86
N ALA A 426 37.18 -10.48 0.72
CA ALA A 426 37.17 -9.07 1.01
C ALA A 426 36.52 -8.84 2.37
N VAL A 427 37.12 -7.98 3.20
CA VAL A 427 36.60 -7.54 4.49
C VAL A 427 36.43 -6.02 4.45
N LEU A 428 35.24 -5.53 4.79
CA LEU A 428 34.94 -4.10 4.86
C LEU A 428 35.37 -3.51 6.22
N GLU A 429 36.22 -2.50 6.16
CA GLU A 429 36.60 -1.66 7.30
C GLU A 429 35.91 -0.29 7.17
N LYS A 430 34.85 -0.08 7.98
CA LYS A 430 34.00 1.12 7.91
C LYS A 430 34.71 2.40 8.32
N SER A 431 35.56 2.35 9.34
CA SER A 431 36.24 3.53 9.90
C SER A 431 37.11 4.25 8.86
N ASN A 432 37.78 3.48 8.00
CA ASN A 432 38.72 4.01 7.01
C ASN A 432 38.15 4.04 5.59
N ASN A 433 36.92 3.55 5.40
CA ASN A 433 36.30 3.32 4.09
C ASN A 433 37.18 2.49 3.13
N GLN A 434 37.71 1.36 3.63
CA GLN A 434 38.60 0.49 2.86
C GLN A 434 38.11 -0.95 2.87
N VAL A 435 38.50 -1.69 1.84
CA VAL A 435 38.37 -3.13 1.78
C VAL A 435 39.74 -3.77 1.92
N LEU A 436 39.85 -4.69 2.88
CA LEU A 436 41.00 -5.54 3.10
C LEU A 436 40.78 -6.86 2.37
N ILE A 437 41.61 -7.14 1.36
CA ILE A 437 41.62 -8.45 0.68
C ILE A 437 42.54 -9.37 1.45
N LYS A 438 41.99 -10.49 1.94
CA LYS A 438 42.69 -11.48 2.75
C LYS A 438 42.75 -12.85 2.08
N ASN A 439 43.76 -13.65 2.42
CA ASN A 439 43.87 -15.05 2.02
C ASN A 439 43.15 -15.99 3.02
N LEU A 440 43.06 -17.29 2.73
CA LEU A 440 42.47 -18.29 3.65
C LEU A 440 43.25 -18.52 4.96
N LYS A 441 44.45 -17.93 5.08
CA LYS A 441 45.21 -17.85 6.34
C LYS A 441 44.83 -16.63 7.19
N ASN A 442 43.88 -15.81 6.73
CA ASN A 442 43.42 -14.57 7.35
C ASN A 442 44.45 -13.42 7.32
N GLU A 443 45.46 -13.51 6.45
CA GLU A 443 46.50 -12.50 6.26
C GLU A 443 46.07 -11.49 5.19
N ILE A 444 46.44 -10.22 5.36
CA ILE A 444 46.10 -9.14 4.41
C ILE A 444 47.03 -9.23 3.21
N VAL A 445 46.45 -9.43 2.03
CA VAL A 445 47.16 -9.48 0.74
C VAL A 445 47.17 -8.10 0.06
N LYS A 446 46.04 -7.39 0.08
CA LYS A 446 45.88 -6.09 -0.60
C LYS A 446 44.91 -5.22 0.17
N LYS A 447 45.18 -3.91 0.24
CA LYS A 447 44.22 -2.89 0.69
C LYS A 447 43.70 -2.13 -0.52
N SER A 448 42.41 -1.84 -0.54
CA SER A 448 41.80 -1.02 -1.59
C SER A 448 40.83 -0.02 -0.98
N VAL A 449 40.96 1.24 -1.34
CA VAL A 449 40.00 2.29 -0.98
C VAL A 449 38.74 2.11 -1.82
N LEU A 450 37.57 2.30 -1.20
CA LEU A 450 36.29 2.23 -1.89
C LEU A 450 35.90 3.58 -2.51
N PRO A 451 35.19 3.59 -3.64
CA PRO A 451 34.76 4.82 -4.31
C PRO A 451 33.68 5.58 -3.51
N ILE A 452 32.96 4.89 -2.62
CA ILE A 452 31.88 5.44 -1.79
C ILE A 452 32.06 4.99 -0.34
N ALA A 453 31.51 5.74 0.61
CA ALA A 453 31.41 5.35 2.02
C ALA A 453 30.44 4.17 2.16
N ALA A 454 30.95 2.94 2.11
CA ALA A 454 30.10 1.75 2.08
C ALA A 454 29.74 1.25 3.48
N ASP A 455 28.45 0.98 3.69
CA ASP A 455 27.93 0.35 4.90
C ASP A 455 28.05 -1.18 4.89
N ALA A 456 27.98 -1.76 3.70
CA ALA A 456 28.11 -3.19 3.48
C ALA A 456 28.60 -3.45 2.05
N ILE A 457 29.24 -4.60 1.89
CA ILE A 457 29.63 -5.16 0.60
C ILE A 457 28.80 -6.43 0.33
N PHE A 458 28.56 -6.72 -0.95
CA PHE A 458 27.90 -7.90 -1.47
C PHE A 458 28.71 -8.51 -2.63
N TYR A 459 28.54 -9.81 -2.86
CA TYR A 459 29.13 -10.49 -4.01
C TYR A 459 28.54 -9.93 -5.32
N ALA A 460 29.37 -9.73 -6.34
CA ALA A 460 28.98 -9.21 -7.66
C ALA A 460 29.74 -9.90 -8.81
N GLY A 461 30.09 -11.17 -8.61
CA GLY A 461 30.98 -11.92 -9.49
C GLY A 461 32.44 -11.96 -8.99
N THR A 462 33.25 -12.83 -9.56
CA THR A 462 34.67 -12.95 -9.21
C THR A 462 35.44 -11.68 -9.51
N GLY A 463 36.10 -11.11 -8.51
CA GLY A 463 36.88 -9.86 -8.61
C GLY A 463 36.07 -8.57 -8.44
N ASN A 464 34.74 -8.65 -8.39
CA ASN A 464 33.85 -7.49 -8.29
C ASN A 464 33.13 -7.45 -6.94
N LEU A 465 32.90 -6.25 -6.43
CA LEU A 465 32.15 -6.00 -5.21
C LEU A 465 31.01 -5.04 -5.47
N LEU A 466 29.82 -5.39 -5.00
CA LEU A 466 28.70 -4.46 -4.92
C LEU A 466 28.76 -3.77 -3.55
N CYS A 467 29.07 -2.48 -3.58
CA CYS A 467 29.20 -1.61 -2.42
C CYS A 467 27.88 -0.87 -2.22
N ARG A 468 27.35 -0.91 -0.98
CA ARG A 468 26.09 -0.26 -0.61
C ARG A 468 26.35 0.95 0.28
N SER A 469 25.82 2.11 -0.11
CA SER A 469 25.63 3.32 0.71
C SER A 469 24.17 3.42 1.20
N GLU A 470 23.84 4.43 2.00
CA GLU A 470 22.46 4.68 2.46
C GLU A 470 21.48 4.93 1.31
N ASP A 471 21.94 5.61 0.25
CA ASP A 471 21.12 6.15 -0.84
C ASP A 471 21.46 5.58 -2.24
N ARG A 472 22.53 4.80 -2.36
CA ARG A 472 23.01 4.28 -3.66
C ARG A 472 23.77 2.97 -3.53
N VAL A 473 23.91 2.30 -4.67
CA VAL A 473 24.66 1.05 -4.83
C VAL A 473 25.61 1.19 -6.00
N VAL A 474 26.85 0.71 -5.83
CA VAL A 474 27.93 0.82 -6.82
C VAL A 474 28.59 -0.55 -7.01
N ILE A 475 28.82 -0.98 -8.25
CA ILE A 475 29.67 -2.14 -8.54
C ILE A 475 31.10 -1.66 -8.79
N PHE A 476 32.04 -2.18 -8.01
CA PHE A 476 33.45 -1.82 -8.02
C PHE A 476 34.32 -3.03 -8.39
N ASP A 477 35.18 -2.87 -9.39
CA ASP A 477 36.16 -3.87 -9.80
C ASP A 477 37.44 -3.71 -8.95
N LEU A 478 37.83 -4.76 -8.21
CA LEU A 478 39.00 -4.74 -7.32
C LEU A 478 40.35 -4.82 -8.03
N GLN A 479 40.37 -5.33 -9.26
CA GLN A 479 41.57 -5.45 -10.09
C GLN A 479 41.86 -4.12 -10.77
N GLN A 480 40.87 -3.59 -11.50
CA GLN A 480 41.00 -2.37 -12.29
C GLN A 480 40.79 -1.10 -11.46
N ARG A 481 40.14 -1.20 -10.28
CA ARG A 481 39.77 -0.08 -9.41
C ARG A 481 38.85 0.94 -10.10
N ILE A 482 37.97 0.46 -10.97
CA ILE A 482 36.97 1.28 -11.65
C ILE A 482 35.56 0.96 -11.15
N VAL A 483 34.65 1.92 -11.31
CA VAL A 483 33.22 1.74 -11.10
C VAL A 483 32.60 1.23 -12.39
N LEU A 484 32.00 0.04 -12.35
CA LEU A 484 31.35 -0.57 -13.51
C LEU A 484 29.92 -0.07 -13.72
N GLY A 485 29.26 0.35 -12.63
CA GLY A 485 27.90 0.88 -12.64
C GLY A 485 27.52 1.46 -11.28
N GLU A 486 26.57 2.38 -11.29
CA GLU A 486 26.02 3.05 -10.12
C GLU A 486 24.50 3.18 -10.29
N LEU A 487 23.76 2.98 -9.20
CA LEU A 487 22.32 3.14 -9.17
C LEU A 487 21.87 3.77 -7.85
N GLN A 488 21.07 4.83 -7.94
CA GLN A 488 20.42 5.44 -6.78
C GLN A 488 19.31 4.50 -6.27
N THR A 489 19.34 4.14 -5.00
CA THR A 489 18.40 3.18 -4.41
C THR A 489 18.10 3.50 -2.95
N PRO A 490 16.87 3.26 -2.46
CA PRO A 490 16.61 3.24 -1.02
C PRO A 490 17.47 2.17 -0.33
N PHE A 491 17.67 2.31 0.97
CA PHE A 491 18.52 1.39 1.76
C PHE A 491 18.29 -0.09 1.44
N ILE A 492 19.28 -0.72 0.79
CA ILE A 492 19.23 -2.12 0.35
C ILE A 492 19.64 -3.06 1.48
N LYS A 493 18.84 -4.08 1.73
CA LYS A 493 19.10 -5.07 2.79
C LYS A 493 19.74 -6.34 2.24
N TYR A 494 19.30 -6.78 1.08
CA TYR A 494 19.76 -8.02 0.45
C TYR A 494 19.88 -7.83 -1.05
N VAL A 495 20.79 -8.59 -1.64
CA VAL A 495 21.07 -8.60 -3.08
C VAL A 495 20.96 -10.04 -3.54
N VAL A 496 20.21 -10.28 -4.61
CA VAL A 496 20.00 -11.62 -5.17
C VAL A 496 20.25 -11.56 -6.67
N TRP A 497 21.28 -12.27 -7.11
CA TRP A 497 21.63 -12.42 -8.51
C TRP A 497 20.85 -13.58 -9.15
N SER A 498 20.57 -13.46 -10.45
CA SER A 498 20.11 -14.58 -11.27
C SER A 498 21.24 -15.60 -11.44
N ASP A 499 20.90 -16.85 -11.74
CA ASP A 499 21.88 -17.94 -11.86
C ASP A 499 22.90 -17.70 -12.99
N ASP A 500 22.52 -16.94 -14.03
CA ASP A 500 23.37 -16.51 -15.13
C ASP A 500 24.18 -15.23 -14.85
N MET A 501 23.99 -14.59 -13.69
CA MET A 501 24.60 -13.30 -13.30
C MET A 501 24.27 -12.11 -14.24
N GLU A 502 23.23 -12.19 -15.07
CA GLU A 502 22.84 -11.09 -15.96
C GLU A 502 21.90 -10.08 -15.27
N HIS A 503 21.07 -10.53 -14.33
CA HIS A 503 20.10 -9.73 -13.60
C HIS A 503 20.35 -9.74 -12.10
N VAL A 504 20.07 -8.61 -11.44
CA VAL A 504 20.18 -8.45 -9.99
C VAL A 504 18.92 -7.85 -9.41
N ALA A 505 18.42 -8.46 -8.34
CA ALA A 505 17.32 -7.95 -7.53
C ALA A 505 17.88 -7.35 -6.23
N LEU A 506 17.70 -6.04 -6.07
CA LEU A 506 18.07 -5.29 -4.88
C LEU A 506 16.84 -5.14 -3.97
N LEU A 507 16.88 -5.77 -2.80
CA LEU A 507 15.76 -5.84 -1.87
C LEU A 507 15.89 -4.81 -0.76
N SER A 508 15.01 -3.81 -0.76
CA SER A 508 14.83 -2.86 0.34
C SER A 508 13.78 -3.36 1.35
N LYS A 509 13.38 -2.51 2.31
CA LYS A 509 12.32 -2.84 3.28
C LYS A 509 10.96 -2.99 2.61
N HIS A 510 10.63 -2.10 1.67
CA HIS A 510 9.33 -1.98 1.00
C HIS A 510 9.47 -1.82 -0.52
N ALA A 511 10.67 -2.04 -1.07
CA ALA A 511 10.91 -1.89 -2.49
C ALA A 511 11.81 -3.02 -3.00
N ILE A 512 11.59 -3.43 -4.24
CA ILE A 512 12.39 -4.40 -4.98
C ILE A 512 12.82 -3.71 -6.27
N ILE A 513 14.11 -3.63 -6.52
CA ILE A 513 14.66 -2.98 -7.70
C ILE A 513 15.35 -4.04 -8.53
N ILE A 514 14.91 -4.21 -9.76
CA ILE A 514 15.54 -5.11 -10.72
C ILE A 514 16.45 -4.27 -11.62
N ALA A 515 17.70 -4.69 -11.73
CA ALA A 515 18.70 -4.06 -12.59
C ALA A 515 19.52 -5.14 -13.33
N SER A 516 20.24 -4.72 -14.37
CA SER A 516 21.20 -5.59 -15.06
C SER A 516 22.53 -5.71 -14.30
N LYS A 517 23.43 -6.58 -14.77
CA LYS A 517 24.80 -6.70 -14.23
C LYS A 517 25.63 -5.42 -14.22
N LYS A 518 25.27 -4.42 -15.04
CA LYS A 518 25.90 -3.09 -15.07
C LYS A 518 25.13 -2.05 -14.24
N LEU A 519 24.21 -2.49 -13.39
CA LEU A 519 23.27 -1.65 -12.63
C LEU A 519 22.38 -0.74 -13.50
N VAL A 520 22.10 -1.12 -14.75
CA VAL A 520 21.07 -0.43 -15.55
C VAL A 520 19.70 -0.78 -14.97
N HIS A 521 18.98 0.24 -14.51
CA HIS A 521 17.65 0.11 -13.93
C HIS A 521 16.66 -0.49 -14.95
N GLN A 522 15.91 -1.54 -14.53
CA GLN A 522 14.86 -2.15 -15.35
C GLN A 522 13.47 -1.82 -14.80
N CYS A 523 13.23 -2.12 -13.52
CA CYS A 523 11.98 -1.78 -12.85
C CYS A 523 12.14 -1.63 -11.33
N THR A 524 11.22 -0.88 -10.72
CA THR A 524 11.10 -0.75 -9.26
C THR A 524 9.70 -1.12 -8.84
N LEU A 525 9.58 -2.12 -7.99
CA LEU A 525 8.33 -2.54 -7.37
C LEU A 525 8.24 -2.02 -5.94
N HIS A 526 7.12 -1.38 -5.60
CA HIS A 526 6.82 -0.91 -4.24
C HIS A 526 5.79 -1.79 -3.57
N GLU A 527 6.08 -2.24 -2.35
CA GLU A 527 5.26 -3.14 -1.55
C GLU A 527 4.89 -2.48 -0.22
N THR A 528 3.61 -2.49 0.12
CA THR A 528 3.11 -2.00 1.42
C THR A 528 3.64 -2.87 2.56
N ILE A 529 3.62 -4.19 2.35
CA ILE A 529 4.09 -5.18 3.31
C ILE A 529 5.60 -5.38 3.15
N ARG A 530 6.31 -5.50 4.27
CA ARG A 530 7.76 -5.69 4.28
C ARG A 530 8.20 -6.94 3.51
N VAL A 531 9.08 -6.75 2.53
CA VAL A 531 9.73 -7.80 1.75
C VAL A 531 10.73 -8.57 2.63
N LYS A 532 10.76 -9.90 2.49
CA LYS A 532 11.61 -10.81 3.27
C LYS A 532 12.77 -11.34 2.45
N SER A 533 12.49 -12.00 1.35
CA SER A 533 13.48 -12.70 0.52
C SER A 533 12.91 -12.90 -0.87
N GLY A 534 13.76 -13.24 -1.83
CA GLY A 534 13.33 -13.75 -3.12
C GLY A 534 14.46 -14.50 -3.79
N ALA A 535 14.11 -15.22 -4.86
CA ALA A 535 15.02 -15.94 -5.72
C ALA A 535 14.49 -15.87 -7.16
N TRP A 536 15.40 -16.07 -8.11
CA TRP A 536 15.07 -16.11 -9.53
C TRP A 536 14.57 -17.50 -9.91
N ASP A 537 13.56 -17.53 -10.77
CA ASP A 537 13.14 -18.72 -11.50
C ASP A 537 14.01 -18.91 -12.76
N GLU A 538 14.05 -20.12 -13.29
CA GLU A 538 14.80 -20.51 -14.49
C GLU A 538 14.38 -19.68 -15.73
N ASN A 539 13.15 -19.16 -15.74
CA ASN A 539 12.62 -18.34 -16.82
C ASN A 539 13.00 -16.84 -16.75
N GLY A 540 13.74 -16.42 -15.71
CA GLY A 540 14.10 -15.03 -15.45
C GLY A 540 13.00 -14.22 -14.74
N VAL A 541 12.11 -14.89 -14.00
CA VAL A 541 11.07 -14.26 -13.17
C VAL A 541 11.56 -14.18 -11.73
N PHE A 542 11.39 -13.03 -11.08
CA PHE A 542 11.81 -12.87 -9.70
C PHE A 542 10.66 -13.21 -8.74
N ILE A 543 10.79 -14.28 -7.98
CA ILE A 543 9.78 -14.72 -7.00
C ILE A 543 10.23 -14.28 -5.61
N TYR A 544 9.35 -13.64 -4.86
CA TYR A 544 9.68 -13.08 -3.56
C TYR A 544 8.57 -13.28 -2.52
N THR A 545 8.94 -13.19 -1.26
CA THR A 545 8.03 -13.30 -0.12
C THR A 545 7.91 -12.00 0.64
N THR A 546 6.67 -11.70 1.00
CA THR A 546 6.32 -10.68 1.99
C THR A 546 6.08 -11.36 3.35
N LEU A 547 5.51 -10.64 4.32
CA LEU A 547 5.09 -11.27 5.59
C LEU A 547 3.98 -12.31 5.41
N ASN A 548 3.13 -12.12 4.41
CA ASN A 548 1.85 -12.82 4.28
C ASN A 548 1.64 -13.48 2.91
N HIS A 549 2.49 -13.22 1.91
CA HIS A 549 2.28 -13.73 0.55
C HIS A 549 3.58 -14.11 -0.12
N ILE A 550 3.51 -15.13 -0.99
CA ILE A 550 4.45 -15.41 -2.08
C ILE A 550 3.94 -14.66 -3.31
N LYS A 551 4.80 -13.86 -3.92
CA LYS A 551 4.51 -13.01 -5.07
C LYS A 551 5.57 -13.21 -6.14
N TYR A 552 5.27 -12.83 -7.37
CA TYR A 552 6.24 -12.76 -8.46
C TYR A 552 6.35 -11.35 -9.02
N CYS A 553 7.48 -11.06 -9.65
CA CYS A 553 7.77 -9.83 -10.39
C CYS A 553 8.38 -10.22 -11.74
N LEU A 554 7.75 -9.73 -12.82
CA LEU A 554 8.25 -9.88 -14.17
C LEU A 554 9.27 -8.76 -14.49
N PRO A 555 10.17 -8.95 -15.46
CA PRO A 555 11.16 -7.94 -15.83
C PRO A 555 10.59 -6.57 -16.23
N ASN A 556 9.34 -6.52 -16.69
CA ASN A 556 8.63 -5.29 -17.06
C ASN A 556 7.98 -4.56 -15.87
N GLY A 557 8.07 -5.10 -14.64
CA GLY A 557 7.45 -4.56 -13.43
C GLY A 557 6.04 -5.08 -13.12
N ASP A 558 5.44 -5.90 -13.99
CA ASP A 558 4.17 -6.57 -13.68
C ASP A 558 4.38 -7.54 -12.51
N ASN A 559 3.45 -7.56 -11.57
CA ASN A 559 3.52 -8.40 -10.38
C ASN A 559 2.18 -9.11 -10.12
N GLY A 560 2.21 -10.13 -9.27
CA GLY A 560 1.03 -10.88 -8.87
C GLY A 560 1.26 -11.71 -7.61
N ILE A 561 0.16 -12.22 -7.04
CA ILE A 561 0.19 -13.08 -5.85
C ILE A 561 0.06 -14.54 -6.29
N ILE A 562 1.01 -15.38 -5.88
CA ILE A 562 0.96 -16.82 -6.12
C ILE A 562 0.19 -17.52 -4.99
N LYS A 563 0.55 -17.22 -3.74
CA LYS A 563 0.03 -17.95 -2.57
C LYS A 563 0.07 -17.10 -1.31
N THR A 564 -0.94 -17.25 -0.45
CA THR A 564 -0.97 -16.63 0.89
C THR A 564 -0.28 -17.53 1.92
N LEU A 565 0.41 -16.92 2.88
CA LEU A 565 1.25 -17.55 3.90
C LEU A 565 0.72 -17.23 5.30
N ASP A 566 0.67 -18.25 6.16
CA ASP A 566 0.38 -18.08 7.59
C ASP A 566 1.61 -17.59 8.37
N ILE A 567 2.78 -18.12 8.00
CA ILE A 567 4.08 -17.87 8.63
C ILE A 567 5.02 -17.31 7.56
N PRO A 568 5.80 -16.26 7.86
CA PRO A 568 6.75 -15.74 6.89
C PRO A 568 7.93 -16.70 6.73
N ILE A 569 8.19 -17.02 5.48
CA ILE A 569 9.26 -17.90 5.02
C ILE A 569 10.33 -17.10 4.28
N TYR A 570 11.54 -17.66 4.23
CA TYR A 570 12.68 -17.13 3.51
C TYR A 570 12.97 -18.03 2.30
N ILE A 571 12.67 -17.56 1.09
CA ILE A 571 12.97 -18.28 -0.15
C ILE A 571 14.48 -18.43 -0.28
N THR A 572 14.92 -19.65 -0.57
CA THR A 572 16.33 -19.98 -0.82
C THR A 572 16.57 -20.25 -2.30
N LYS A 573 15.78 -21.14 -2.92
CA LYS A 573 15.89 -21.53 -4.33
C LYS A 573 14.51 -21.82 -4.92
N VAL A 574 14.33 -21.53 -6.21
CA VAL A 574 13.18 -21.97 -7.00
C VAL A 574 13.69 -22.97 -8.03
N SER A 575 13.02 -24.11 -8.18
CA SER A 575 13.32 -25.07 -9.24
C SER A 575 12.01 -25.65 -9.76
N GLY A 576 11.75 -25.43 -11.05
CA GLY A 576 10.43 -25.66 -11.66
C GLY A 576 9.29 -25.08 -10.81
N ASN A 577 8.29 -25.90 -10.50
CA ASN A 577 7.12 -25.51 -9.72
C ASN A 577 7.32 -25.62 -8.19
N THR A 578 8.54 -25.85 -7.71
CA THR A 578 8.83 -26.00 -6.27
C THR A 578 9.69 -24.86 -5.75
N ILE A 579 9.18 -24.18 -4.73
CA ILE A 579 9.94 -23.19 -3.96
C ILE A 579 10.51 -23.88 -2.72
N PHE A 580 11.83 -23.86 -2.59
CA PHE A 580 12.51 -24.23 -1.36
C PHE A 580 12.69 -22.99 -0.48
N CYS A 581 12.36 -23.14 0.80
CA CYS A 581 12.41 -22.03 1.76
C CYS A 581 12.76 -22.49 3.18
N LEU A 582 13.26 -21.55 3.97
CA LEU A 582 13.53 -21.69 5.39
C LEU A 582 12.45 -20.96 6.19
N ASP A 583 11.95 -21.56 7.27
CA ASP A 583 11.16 -20.82 8.24
C ASP A 583 12.03 -20.06 9.27
N ARG A 584 11.39 -19.43 10.25
CA ARG A 584 12.06 -18.66 11.31
C ARG A 584 12.87 -19.52 12.27
N ASP A 585 12.51 -20.78 12.42
CA ASP A 585 13.19 -21.75 13.27
C ASP A 585 14.30 -22.49 12.51
N GLY A 586 14.55 -22.10 11.25
CA GLY A 586 15.54 -22.71 10.38
C GLY A 586 15.14 -24.11 9.90
N LYS A 587 13.84 -24.41 9.80
CA LYS A 587 13.35 -25.65 9.19
C LYS A 587 13.17 -25.46 7.69
N ASN A 588 13.68 -26.41 6.90
CA ASN A 588 13.48 -26.46 5.46
C ASN A 588 12.04 -26.87 5.12
N ARG A 589 11.45 -26.17 4.14
CA ARG A 589 10.12 -26.46 3.61
C ARG A 589 10.15 -26.33 2.09
N ALA A 590 9.56 -27.31 1.40
CA ALA A 590 9.29 -27.26 -0.03
C ALA A 590 7.81 -26.93 -0.25
N ILE A 591 7.54 -25.90 -1.06
CA ILE A 591 6.19 -25.44 -1.36
C ILE A 591 5.98 -25.53 -2.86
N ILE A 592 5.02 -26.36 -3.28
CA ILE A 592 4.59 -26.43 -4.67
C ILE A 592 3.74 -25.19 -4.99
N ILE A 593 4.07 -24.54 -6.10
CA ILE A 593 3.40 -23.36 -6.63
C ILE A 593 2.78 -23.64 -8.00
N ASP A 594 1.75 -22.89 -8.33
CA ASP A 594 1.23 -22.82 -9.69
C ASP A 594 1.95 -21.71 -10.46
N ALA A 595 2.68 -22.09 -11.50
CA ALA A 595 3.46 -21.19 -12.33
C ALA A 595 2.70 -20.64 -13.54
N THR A 596 1.50 -21.16 -13.79
CA THR A 596 0.78 -20.99 -15.06
C THR A 596 0.50 -19.51 -15.36
N GLU A 597 0.09 -18.72 -14.36
CA GLU A 597 -0.23 -17.29 -14.54
C GLU A 597 0.98 -16.46 -14.98
N TYR A 598 2.12 -16.57 -14.28
CA TYR A 598 3.28 -15.73 -14.61
C TYR A 598 4.00 -16.21 -15.85
N ILE A 599 3.99 -17.52 -16.14
CA ILE A 599 4.51 -18.07 -17.40
C ILE A 599 3.66 -17.56 -18.57
N PHE A 600 2.34 -17.53 -18.44
CA PHE A 600 1.44 -16.98 -19.44
C PHE A 600 1.75 -15.51 -19.72
N LYS A 601 1.83 -14.67 -18.69
CA LYS A 601 2.18 -13.25 -18.83
C LYS A 601 3.58 -13.04 -19.42
N LEU A 602 4.55 -13.85 -19.02
CA LEU A 602 5.91 -13.81 -19.57
C LEU A 602 5.94 -14.21 -21.06
N SER A 603 5.19 -15.25 -21.45
CA SER A 603 5.05 -15.67 -22.85
C SER A 603 4.43 -14.58 -23.71
N LEU A 604 3.42 -13.86 -23.19
CA LEU A 604 2.81 -12.71 -23.85
C LEU A 604 3.84 -11.58 -24.06
N LEU A 605 4.65 -11.27 -23.05
CA LEU A 605 5.72 -10.25 -23.13
C LEU A 605 6.82 -10.64 -24.12
N LYS A 606 7.20 -11.92 -24.15
CA LYS A 606 8.19 -12.46 -25.10
C LYS A 606 7.60 -12.67 -26.51
N LYS A 607 6.34 -12.29 -26.75
CA LYS A 607 5.63 -12.46 -28.03
C LYS A 607 5.62 -13.92 -28.54
N ARG A 608 5.60 -14.89 -27.64
CA ARG A 608 5.55 -16.34 -27.97
C ARG A 608 4.10 -16.81 -28.07
N TYR A 609 3.40 -16.37 -29.10
CA TYR A 609 1.96 -16.53 -29.24
C TYR A 609 1.52 -17.99 -29.42
N ASP A 610 2.29 -18.83 -30.11
CA ASP A 610 1.96 -20.26 -30.27
C ASP A 610 1.89 -20.99 -28.93
N HIS A 611 2.83 -20.67 -28.04
CA HIS A 611 2.86 -21.23 -26.70
C HIS A 611 1.69 -20.71 -25.87
N VAL A 612 1.34 -19.42 -25.99
CA VAL A 612 0.15 -18.84 -25.35
C VAL A 612 -1.12 -19.59 -25.79
N MET A 613 -1.31 -19.82 -27.09
CA MET A 613 -2.48 -20.54 -27.61
C MET A 613 -2.52 -22.01 -27.18
N ASN A 614 -1.38 -22.70 -27.12
CA ASN A 614 -1.32 -24.06 -26.60
C ASN A 614 -1.64 -24.12 -25.09
N MET A 615 -1.15 -23.14 -24.31
CA MET A 615 -1.53 -23.00 -22.91
C MET A 615 -3.04 -22.77 -22.77
N ILE A 616 -3.64 -21.92 -23.61
CA ILE A 616 -5.09 -21.66 -23.60
C ILE A 616 -5.91 -22.93 -23.85
N LYS A 617 -5.50 -23.75 -24.83
CA LYS A 617 -6.20 -24.99 -25.19
C LYS A 617 -6.13 -26.06 -24.09
N ASN A 618 -4.99 -26.15 -23.40
CA ASN A 618 -4.71 -27.23 -22.46
C ASN A 618 -4.97 -26.86 -20.98
N SER A 619 -5.03 -25.57 -20.64
CA SER A 619 -5.14 -25.13 -19.25
C SER A 619 -6.51 -24.52 -18.93
N GLN A 620 -7.05 -24.87 -17.77
CA GLN A 620 -8.22 -24.20 -17.18
C GLN A 620 -7.81 -22.86 -16.52
N LEU A 621 -7.16 -21.97 -17.27
CA LEU A 621 -6.82 -20.62 -16.81
C LEU A 621 -8.11 -19.77 -16.73
N CYS A 622 -8.88 -19.96 -15.68
CA CYS A 622 -10.20 -19.35 -15.50
C CYS A 622 -10.16 -18.33 -14.36
N GLY A 623 -9.98 -17.06 -14.69
CA GLY A 623 -10.11 -15.98 -13.71
C GLY A 623 -10.38 -14.63 -14.37
N GLN A 624 -11.36 -13.88 -13.84
CA GLN A 624 -11.66 -12.50 -14.26
C GLN A 624 -10.43 -11.59 -14.23
N ALA A 625 -9.47 -11.86 -13.34
CA ALA A 625 -8.21 -11.12 -13.24
C ALA A 625 -7.33 -11.25 -14.49
N MET A 626 -7.29 -12.42 -15.16
CA MET A 626 -6.50 -12.60 -16.38
C MET A 626 -7.16 -11.90 -17.57
N ILE A 627 -8.49 -11.94 -17.65
CA ILE A 627 -9.27 -11.22 -18.66
C ILE A 627 -9.04 -9.71 -18.52
N ALA A 628 -9.15 -9.18 -17.30
CA ALA A 628 -8.87 -7.77 -17.02
C ALA A 628 -7.41 -7.39 -17.37
N TYR A 629 -6.44 -8.28 -17.09
CA TYR A 629 -5.05 -8.06 -17.47
C TYR A 629 -4.87 -8.00 -19.00
N LEU A 630 -5.44 -8.95 -19.75
CA LEU A 630 -5.38 -8.97 -21.21
C LEU A 630 -6.05 -7.74 -21.83
N GLN A 631 -7.20 -7.33 -21.29
CA GLN A 631 -7.91 -6.11 -21.70
C GLN A 631 -7.05 -4.86 -21.47
N GLN A 632 -6.46 -4.71 -20.27
CA GLN A 632 -5.59 -3.59 -19.94
C GLN A 632 -4.33 -3.53 -20.83
N LYS A 633 -3.78 -4.68 -21.21
CA LYS A 633 -2.61 -4.76 -22.09
C LYS A 633 -2.95 -4.66 -23.59
N GLY A 634 -4.23 -4.54 -23.95
CA GLY A 634 -4.68 -4.34 -25.33
C GLY A 634 -4.78 -5.63 -26.15
N PHE A 635 -5.01 -6.78 -25.52
CA PHE A 635 -5.23 -8.07 -26.18
C PHE A 635 -6.66 -8.61 -25.95
N PRO A 636 -7.72 -7.87 -26.34
CA PRO A 636 -9.11 -8.30 -26.14
C PRO A 636 -9.47 -9.55 -26.97
N GLU A 637 -8.81 -9.76 -28.11
CA GLU A 637 -8.99 -10.95 -28.96
C GLU A 637 -8.68 -12.25 -28.23
N VAL A 638 -7.54 -12.30 -27.54
CA VAL A 638 -7.12 -13.48 -26.76
C VAL A 638 -8.07 -13.69 -25.57
N ALA A 639 -8.57 -12.59 -24.98
CA ALA A 639 -9.51 -12.65 -23.88
C ALA A 639 -10.86 -13.28 -24.27
N LEU A 640 -11.32 -13.14 -25.52
CA LEU A 640 -12.59 -13.71 -26.01
C LEU A 640 -12.68 -15.22 -25.88
N HIS A 641 -11.57 -15.94 -25.93
CA HIS A 641 -11.55 -17.40 -25.78
C HIS A 641 -11.78 -17.87 -24.34
N PHE A 642 -11.54 -17.01 -23.34
CA PHE A 642 -11.67 -17.35 -21.93
C PHE A 642 -13.04 -17.04 -21.34
N VAL A 643 -13.82 -16.21 -22.02
CA VAL A 643 -15.04 -15.63 -21.46
C VAL A 643 -16.26 -16.47 -21.85
N LYS A 644 -16.92 -17.03 -20.84
CA LYS A 644 -18.21 -17.70 -20.96
C LYS A 644 -19.42 -16.78 -20.72
N ASP A 645 -19.22 -15.69 -19.99
CA ASP A 645 -20.28 -14.71 -19.73
C ASP A 645 -20.50 -13.85 -20.98
N GLU A 646 -21.71 -13.94 -21.55
CA GLU A 646 -22.08 -13.24 -22.78
C GLU A 646 -21.94 -11.72 -22.66
N LYS A 647 -22.14 -11.13 -21.48
CA LYS A 647 -22.01 -9.66 -21.29
C LYS A 647 -20.56 -9.20 -21.41
N ILE A 648 -19.62 -9.93 -20.81
CA ILE A 648 -18.18 -9.63 -20.91
C ILE A 648 -17.71 -9.94 -22.33
N ARG A 649 -18.18 -11.04 -22.91
CA ARG A 649 -17.87 -11.46 -24.28
C ARG A 649 -18.29 -10.40 -25.30
N PHE A 650 -19.48 -9.82 -25.13
CA PHE A 650 -19.97 -8.71 -25.96
C PHE A 650 -19.05 -7.48 -25.89
N ASN A 651 -18.67 -7.04 -24.68
CA ASN A 651 -17.80 -5.87 -24.52
C ASN A 651 -16.41 -6.10 -25.15
N LEU A 652 -15.83 -7.28 -24.95
CA LEU A 652 -14.54 -7.64 -25.56
C LEU A 652 -14.64 -7.73 -27.09
N ALA A 653 -15.75 -8.22 -27.63
CA ALA A 653 -15.96 -8.34 -29.07
C ALA A 653 -16.12 -6.96 -29.74
N LEU A 654 -16.76 -6.01 -29.06
CA LEU A 654 -16.78 -4.62 -29.51
C LEU A 654 -15.39 -3.98 -29.49
N GLU A 655 -14.60 -4.20 -28.43
CA GLU A 655 -13.23 -3.68 -28.32
C GLU A 655 -12.28 -4.30 -29.36
N SER A 656 -12.45 -5.58 -29.68
CA SER A 656 -11.69 -6.26 -30.73
C SER A 656 -12.22 -5.96 -32.14
N GLY A 657 -13.33 -5.23 -32.27
CA GLY A 657 -13.97 -4.97 -33.55
C GLY A 657 -14.58 -6.20 -34.23
N ASN A 658 -14.71 -7.34 -33.54
CA ASN A 658 -15.29 -8.56 -34.11
C ASN A 658 -16.83 -8.51 -34.00
N ILE A 659 -17.48 -7.94 -35.03
CA ILE A 659 -18.92 -7.72 -35.02
C ILE A 659 -19.70 -9.05 -35.03
N GLN A 660 -19.21 -10.10 -35.69
CA GLN A 660 -19.94 -11.38 -35.79
C GLN A 660 -20.16 -12.01 -34.42
N ILE A 661 -19.11 -12.05 -33.59
CA ILE A 661 -19.21 -12.52 -32.21
C ILE A 661 -20.09 -11.57 -31.37
N ALA A 662 -19.97 -10.26 -31.58
CA ALA A 662 -20.78 -9.27 -30.87
C ALA A 662 -22.29 -9.40 -31.20
N VAL A 663 -22.66 -9.74 -32.44
CA VAL A 663 -24.05 -10.04 -32.84
C VAL A 663 -24.56 -11.28 -32.12
N ALA A 664 -23.78 -12.37 -32.12
CA ALA A 664 -24.16 -13.61 -31.44
C ALA A 664 -24.34 -13.44 -29.92
N SER A 665 -23.47 -12.64 -29.29
CA SER A 665 -23.63 -12.32 -27.86
C SER A 665 -24.80 -11.36 -27.62
N ALA A 666 -25.04 -10.39 -28.50
CA ALA A 666 -26.19 -9.48 -28.39
C ALA A 666 -27.54 -10.20 -28.57
N THR A 667 -27.63 -11.19 -29.48
CA THR A 667 -28.82 -12.02 -29.64
C THR A 667 -29.09 -12.90 -28.43
N ALA A 668 -28.03 -13.39 -27.77
CA ALA A 668 -28.16 -14.18 -26.55
C ALA A 668 -28.61 -13.33 -25.34
N ILE A 669 -28.13 -12.09 -25.21
CA ILE A 669 -28.48 -11.18 -24.10
C ILE A 669 -29.87 -10.53 -24.30
N ASP A 670 -30.16 -10.11 -25.53
CA ASP A 670 -31.39 -9.43 -25.96
C ASP A 670 -31.82 -8.17 -25.15
N GLU A 671 -30.85 -7.35 -24.75
CA GLU A 671 -31.10 -6.07 -24.08
C GLU A 671 -30.96 -4.88 -25.06
N LYS A 672 -31.84 -3.88 -24.95
CA LYS A 672 -31.85 -2.70 -25.85
C LYS A 672 -30.53 -1.91 -25.86
N ASP A 673 -29.86 -1.79 -24.72
CA ASP A 673 -28.59 -1.03 -24.60
C ASP A 673 -27.45 -1.69 -25.41
N HIS A 674 -27.36 -3.02 -25.35
CA HIS A 674 -26.36 -3.81 -26.07
C HIS A 674 -26.58 -3.71 -27.58
N TRP A 675 -27.83 -3.79 -28.03
CA TRP A 675 -28.17 -3.55 -29.44
C TRP A 675 -27.81 -2.15 -29.90
N TYR A 676 -28.03 -1.12 -29.07
CA TYR A 676 -27.64 0.25 -29.39
C TYR A 676 -26.12 0.38 -29.58
N ARG A 677 -25.33 -0.15 -28.63
CA ARG A 677 -23.87 -0.12 -28.68
C ARG A 677 -23.31 -0.88 -29.89
N LEU A 678 -23.88 -2.05 -30.20
CA LEU A 678 -23.55 -2.80 -31.41
C LEU A 678 -23.83 -2.00 -32.68
N GLY A 679 -24.99 -1.34 -32.76
CA GLY A 679 -25.35 -0.50 -33.91
C GLY A 679 -24.41 0.70 -34.11
N VAL A 680 -23.85 1.27 -33.03
CA VAL A 680 -22.86 2.35 -33.14
C VAL A 680 -21.54 1.84 -33.72
N GLU A 681 -21.01 0.72 -33.22
CA GLU A 681 -19.76 0.16 -33.73
C GLU A 681 -19.91 -0.45 -35.14
N ALA A 682 -21.06 -1.06 -35.45
CA ALA A 682 -21.37 -1.53 -36.80
C ALA A 682 -21.44 -0.38 -37.81
N LEU A 683 -22.03 0.75 -37.42
CA LEU A 683 -22.07 1.97 -38.24
C LEU A 683 -20.66 2.52 -38.45
N ARG A 684 -19.82 2.47 -37.41
CA ARG A 684 -18.42 2.90 -37.47
C ARG A 684 -17.59 2.07 -38.45
N GLN A 685 -17.87 0.77 -38.56
CA GLN A 685 -17.19 -0.13 -39.51
C GLN A 685 -17.79 -0.12 -40.92
N GLY A 686 -18.99 0.47 -41.09
CA GLY A 686 -19.70 0.54 -42.37
C GLY A 686 -20.62 -0.65 -42.66
N ASN A 687 -20.92 -1.50 -41.66
CA ASN A 687 -21.83 -2.63 -41.84
C ASN A 687 -23.30 -2.19 -41.71
N ALA A 688 -23.92 -1.84 -42.84
CA ALA A 688 -25.27 -1.30 -42.87
C ALA A 688 -26.33 -2.34 -42.49
N GLY A 689 -26.12 -3.62 -42.83
CA GLY A 689 -27.05 -4.70 -42.51
C GLY A 689 -27.23 -4.92 -41.01
N ILE A 690 -26.12 -4.93 -40.25
CA ILE A 690 -26.15 -5.11 -38.80
C ILE A 690 -26.67 -3.84 -38.09
N VAL A 691 -26.41 -2.66 -38.63
CA VAL A 691 -26.99 -1.39 -38.14
C VAL A 691 -28.51 -1.39 -38.29
N GLU A 692 -29.02 -1.81 -39.46
CA GLU A 692 -30.45 -1.96 -39.71
C GLU A 692 -31.07 -2.92 -38.68
N TYR A 693 -30.44 -4.08 -38.50
CA TYR A 693 -30.89 -5.09 -37.54
C TYR A 693 -30.91 -4.54 -36.09
N ALA A 694 -29.85 -3.86 -35.67
CA ALA A 694 -29.77 -3.24 -34.35
C ALA A 694 -30.83 -2.14 -34.13
N TYR A 695 -31.11 -1.30 -35.14
CA TYR A 695 -32.12 -0.25 -35.06
C TYR A 695 -33.56 -0.80 -35.03
N GLN A 696 -33.82 -1.91 -35.71
CA GLN A 696 -35.09 -2.63 -35.60
C GLN A 696 -35.30 -3.20 -34.19
N ARG A 697 -34.29 -3.85 -33.60
CA ARG A 697 -34.37 -4.40 -32.24
C ARG A 697 -34.52 -3.31 -31.17
N THR A 698 -33.83 -2.18 -31.33
CA THR A 698 -33.95 -1.03 -30.41
C THR A 698 -35.22 -0.19 -30.63
N LYS A 699 -35.96 -0.43 -31.72
CA LYS A 699 -37.15 0.34 -32.13
C LYS A 699 -36.84 1.82 -32.35
N ASN A 700 -35.64 2.14 -32.88
CA ASN A 700 -35.24 3.52 -33.19
C ASN A 700 -35.58 3.88 -34.64
N PHE A 701 -36.85 4.25 -34.86
CA PHE A 701 -37.43 4.42 -36.19
C PHE A 701 -36.95 5.67 -36.94
N GLU A 702 -36.59 6.75 -36.23
CA GLU A 702 -36.04 7.96 -36.86
C GLU A 702 -34.68 7.67 -37.50
N ARG A 703 -33.78 7.01 -36.76
CA ARG A 703 -32.46 6.61 -37.29
C ARG A 703 -32.56 5.60 -38.42
N LEU A 704 -33.54 4.70 -38.35
CA LEU A 704 -33.82 3.73 -39.40
C LEU A 704 -34.30 4.42 -40.68
N SER A 705 -35.19 5.41 -40.55
CA SER A 705 -35.69 6.21 -41.66
C SER A 705 -34.58 7.02 -42.32
N PHE A 706 -33.68 7.60 -41.51
CA PHE A 706 -32.48 8.27 -42.01
C PHE A 706 -31.51 7.28 -42.69
N LEU A 707 -31.31 6.08 -42.16
CA LEU A 707 -30.48 5.05 -42.80
C LEU A 707 -31.05 4.65 -44.17
N TYR A 708 -32.38 4.48 -44.28
CA TYR A 708 -33.04 4.18 -45.55
C TYR A 708 -32.96 5.32 -46.57
N LEU A 709 -33.00 6.57 -46.09
CA LEU A 709 -32.75 7.74 -46.91
C LEU A 709 -31.33 7.73 -47.50
N VAL A 710 -30.32 7.49 -46.66
CA VAL A 710 -28.91 7.50 -47.08
C VAL A 710 -28.57 6.30 -47.98
N THR A 711 -29.18 5.14 -47.73
CA THR A 711 -29.00 3.93 -48.55
C THR A 711 -29.88 3.90 -49.81
N GLY A 712 -30.82 4.83 -49.94
CA GLY A 712 -31.71 4.93 -51.12
C GLY A 712 -32.84 3.92 -51.18
N ASN A 713 -33.16 3.25 -50.06
CA ASN A 713 -34.21 2.24 -50.03
C ASN A 713 -35.61 2.87 -49.83
N LEU A 714 -36.19 3.36 -50.94
CA LEU A 714 -37.50 4.02 -50.96
C LEU A 714 -38.65 3.08 -50.56
N GLU A 715 -38.53 1.77 -50.84
CA GLU A 715 -39.55 0.78 -50.46
C GLU A 715 -39.64 0.64 -48.93
N LYS A 716 -38.51 0.50 -48.25
CA LYS A 716 -38.47 0.42 -46.78
C LYS A 716 -38.87 1.75 -46.13
N LEU A 717 -38.52 2.89 -46.74
CA LEU A 717 -38.96 4.21 -46.29
C LEU A 717 -40.49 4.39 -46.39
N SER A 718 -41.12 3.88 -47.46
CA SER A 718 -42.59 3.86 -47.59
C SER A 718 -43.27 3.00 -46.51
N LYS A 719 -42.64 1.89 -46.12
CA LYS A 719 -43.10 1.05 -45.00
C LYS A 719 -42.95 1.80 -43.68
N MET A 720 -41.88 2.58 -43.51
CA MET A 720 -41.67 3.42 -42.33
C MET A 720 -42.71 4.52 -42.19
N LEU A 721 -43.16 5.12 -43.30
CA LEU A 721 -44.27 6.07 -43.30
C LEU A 721 -45.57 5.44 -42.74
N LYS A 722 -45.92 4.24 -43.20
CA LYS A 722 -47.09 3.49 -42.70
C LYS A 722 -46.95 3.09 -41.23
N ILE A 723 -45.73 2.72 -40.80
CA ILE A 723 -45.46 2.39 -39.39
C ILE A 723 -45.61 3.62 -38.49
N ALA A 724 -45.18 4.81 -38.95
CA ALA A 724 -45.34 6.06 -38.23
C ALA A 724 -46.83 6.45 -38.10
N GLU A 725 -47.61 6.26 -39.16
CA GLU A 725 -49.07 6.47 -39.18
C GLU A 725 -49.77 5.55 -38.16
N VAL A 726 -49.48 4.25 -38.15
CA VAL A 726 -50.06 3.28 -37.19
C VAL A 726 -49.69 3.62 -35.74
N LYS A 727 -48.52 4.24 -35.52
CA LYS A 727 -48.04 4.63 -34.19
C LYS A 727 -48.48 6.03 -33.75
N ASN A 728 -49.18 6.76 -34.61
CA ASN A 728 -49.56 8.14 -34.38
C ASN A 728 -48.34 9.07 -34.14
N ASP A 729 -47.18 8.75 -34.73
CA ASP A 729 -45.98 9.59 -34.70
C ASP A 729 -46.01 10.61 -35.85
N VAL A 730 -46.66 11.74 -35.57
CA VAL A 730 -46.87 12.84 -36.52
C VAL A 730 -45.55 13.37 -37.10
N MET A 731 -44.50 13.46 -36.27
CA MET A 731 -43.22 14.02 -36.70
C MET A 731 -42.44 13.03 -37.56
N GLY A 732 -42.41 11.75 -37.18
CA GLY A 732 -41.85 10.68 -37.99
C GLY A 732 -42.57 10.53 -39.34
N GLN A 733 -43.89 10.67 -39.35
CA GLN A 733 -44.70 10.65 -40.57
C GLN A 733 -44.37 11.84 -41.48
N PHE A 734 -44.24 13.04 -40.91
CA PHE A 734 -43.86 14.24 -41.66
C PHE A 734 -42.45 14.15 -42.25
N HIS A 735 -41.46 13.69 -41.47
CA HIS A 735 -40.09 13.48 -41.94
C HIS A 735 -40.02 12.42 -43.05
N ASN A 736 -40.72 11.29 -42.90
CA ASN A 736 -40.75 10.25 -43.91
C ASN A 736 -41.43 10.70 -45.21
N ALA A 737 -42.50 11.48 -45.11
CA ALA A 737 -43.16 12.09 -46.26
C ALA A 737 -42.26 13.15 -46.93
N LEU A 738 -41.49 13.91 -46.15
CA LEU A 738 -40.49 14.85 -46.65
C LEU A 738 -39.37 14.12 -47.39
N TYR A 739 -38.83 13.03 -46.83
CA TYR A 739 -37.78 12.23 -47.44
C TYR A 739 -38.23 11.53 -48.74
N MET A 740 -39.50 11.14 -48.83
CA MET A 740 -40.10 10.57 -50.04
C MET A 740 -40.49 11.63 -51.09
N GLY A 741 -40.50 12.91 -50.71
CA GLY A 741 -41.05 13.99 -51.54
C GLY A 741 -42.58 13.96 -51.69
N ASP A 742 -43.30 13.23 -50.82
CA ASP A 742 -44.76 13.12 -50.88
C ASP A 742 -45.43 14.37 -50.28
N VAL A 743 -45.75 15.33 -51.16
CA VAL A 743 -46.39 16.60 -50.79
C VAL A 743 -47.82 16.39 -50.30
N ARG A 744 -48.54 15.40 -50.83
CA ARG A 744 -49.97 15.19 -50.49
C ARG A 744 -50.10 14.71 -49.05
N GLU A 745 -49.29 13.75 -48.65
CA GLU A 745 -49.26 13.30 -47.25
C GLU A 745 -48.75 14.40 -46.31
N ARG A 746 -47.77 15.23 -46.72
CA ARG A 746 -47.34 16.40 -45.91
C ARG A 746 -48.48 17.38 -45.64
N VAL A 747 -49.27 17.71 -46.65
CA VAL A 747 -50.42 18.62 -46.50
C VAL A 747 -51.49 18.00 -45.59
N LYS A 748 -51.81 16.72 -45.79
CA LYS A 748 -52.74 15.96 -44.95
C LYS A 748 -52.32 15.90 -43.48
N ILE A 749 -51.02 15.72 -43.20
CA ILE A 749 -50.48 15.73 -41.83
C ILE A 749 -50.65 17.12 -41.20
N LEU A 750 -50.28 18.17 -41.92
CA LEU A 750 -50.39 19.56 -41.43
C LEU A 750 -51.85 19.97 -41.16
N GLU A 751 -52.77 19.51 -42.00
CA GLU A 751 -54.20 19.69 -41.83
C GLU A 751 -54.73 18.96 -40.58
N ASN A 752 -54.35 17.68 -40.41
CA ASN A 752 -54.73 16.89 -39.24
C ASN A 752 -54.24 17.46 -37.90
N VAL A 753 -53.09 18.16 -37.89
CA VAL A 753 -52.53 18.82 -36.71
C VAL A 753 -53.19 20.20 -36.45
N GLY A 754 -53.97 20.72 -37.41
CA GLY A 754 -54.64 22.02 -37.33
C GLY A 754 -53.80 23.20 -37.81
N HIS A 755 -52.65 22.96 -38.44
CA HIS A 755 -51.79 23.99 -39.04
C HIS A 755 -52.22 24.34 -40.47
N LEU A 756 -53.47 24.77 -40.62
CA LEU A 756 -54.09 25.13 -41.90
C LEU A 756 -53.27 26.18 -42.70
N PRO A 757 -52.70 27.25 -42.09
CA PRO A 757 -51.89 28.21 -42.84
C PRO A 757 -50.65 27.58 -43.48
N LEU A 758 -50.00 26.63 -42.80
CA LEU A 758 -48.81 25.95 -43.31
C LEU A 758 -49.16 24.89 -44.35
N ALA A 759 -50.30 24.21 -44.18
CA ALA A 759 -50.87 23.29 -45.15
C ALA A 759 -51.21 24.02 -46.46
N TYR A 760 -51.83 25.21 -46.37
CA TYR A 760 -52.15 26.07 -47.52
C TYR A 760 -50.90 26.53 -48.25
N ILE A 761 -49.88 27.04 -47.54
CA ILE A 761 -48.60 27.43 -48.14
C ILE A 761 -47.94 26.23 -48.83
N THR A 762 -47.94 25.06 -48.19
CA THR A 762 -47.31 23.86 -48.77
C THR A 762 -48.06 23.38 -50.01
N ALA A 763 -49.39 23.45 -50.03
CA ALA A 763 -50.21 23.08 -51.17
C ALA A 763 -50.08 24.07 -52.35
N SER A 764 -50.08 25.38 -52.08
CA SER A 764 -49.99 26.42 -53.10
C SER A 764 -48.60 26.49 -53.75
N VAL A 765 -47.54 26.37 -52.96
CA VAL A 765 -46.14 26.39 -53.43
C VAL A 765 -45.78 25.16 -54.28
N HIS A 766 -46.40 24.01 -54.02
CA HIS A 766 -46.11 22.75 -54.73
C HIS A 766 -47.18 22.36 -55.75
N GLY A 767 -48.11 23.26 -56.10
CA GLY A 767 -49.03 23.09 -57.23
C GLY A 767 -50.26 22.21 -56.98
N LEU A 768 -50.66 21.98 -55.72
CA LEU A 768 -51.91 21.29 -55.36
C LEU A 768 -53.07 22.29 -55.28
N HIS A 769 -53.52 22.78 -56.44
CA HIS A 769 -54.48 23.88 -56.57
C HIS A 769 -55.83 23.55 -55.93
N ASP A 770 -56.38 22.37 -56.20
CA ASP A 770 -57.65 21.90 -55.64
C ASP A 770 -57.66 21.88 -54.11
N VAL A 771 -56.53 21.47 -53.50
CA VAL A 771 -56.38 21.39 -52.04
C VAL A 771 -56.13 22.77 -51.44
N ALA A 772 -55.37 23.63 -52.14
CA ALA A 772 -55.11 25.00 -51.73
C ALA A 772 -56.39 25.85 -51.75
N GLU A 773 -57.25 25.72 -52.76
CA GLU A 773 -58.54 26.42 -52.83
C GLU A 773 -59.48 26.01 -51.69
N ARG A 774 -59.54 24.71 -51.38
CA ARG A 774 -60.29 24.19 -50.24
C ARG A 774 -59.79 24.75 -48.90
N LEU A 775 -58.47 24.75 -48.69
CA LEU A 775 -57.87 25.28 -47.48
C LEU A 775 -58.04 26.81 -47.39
N ALA A 776 -58.00 27.53 -48.52
CA ALA A 776 -58.27 28.97 -48.57
C ALA A 776 -59.71 29.30 -48.16
N ALA A 777 -60.68 28.49 -48.58
CA ALA A 777 -62.07 28.64 -48.17
C ALA A 777 -62.27 28.41 -46.66
N GLU A 778 -61.52 27.48 -46.06
CA GLU A 778 -61.53 27.24 -44.61
C GLU A 778 -60.79 28.33 -43.80
N LEU A 779 -59.75 28.96 -44.37
CA LEU A 779 -58.93 29.99 -43.71
C LEU A 779 -59.55 31.40 -43.75
N GLY A 780 -60.45 31.69 -44.70
CA GLY A 780 -61.12 32.98 -44.83
C GLY A 780 -60.15 34.16 -44.96
N ASP A 781 -60.19 35.11 -44.02
CA ASP A 781 -59.35 36.32 -44.03
C ASP A 781 -57.90 36.08 -43.56
N ASN A 782 -57.56 34.88 -43.06
CA ASN A 782 -56.24 34.54 -42.51
C ASN A 782 -55.29 33.88 -43.52
N ILE A 783 -55.40 34.23 -44.81
CA ILE A 783 -54.55 33.67 -45.87
C ILE A 783 -53.13 34.28 -45.80
N PRO A 784 -52.07 33.47 -45.62
CA PRO A 784 -50.70 33.97 -45.60
C PRO A 784 -50.23 34.45 -46.99
N SER A 785 -49.51 35.57 -47.03
CA SER A 785 -48.85 36.06 -48.25
C SER A 785 -47.67 35.17 -48.65
N LEU A 786 -47.61 34.73 -49.91
CA LEU A 786 -46.48 33.96 -50.43
C LEU A 786 -45.32 34.90 -50.82
N PRO A 787 -44.05 34.52 -50.56
CA PRO A 787 -42.91 35.35 -50.92
C PRO A 787 -42.72 35.44 -52.44
N GLU A 788 -42.77 36.66 -52.98
CA GLU A 788 -42.59 36.93 -54.41
C GLU A 788 -41.11 36.75 -54.84
N GLY A 789 -40.89 36.13 -56.01
CA GLY A 789 -39.56 36.00 -56.64
C GLY A 789 -38.72 34.77 -56.26
N LYS A 790 -39.25 33.80 -55.49
CA LYS A 790 -38.57 32.54 -55.19
C LYS A 790 -39.16 31.36 -55.99
N VAL A 791 -38.28 30.58 -56.62
CA VAL A 791 -38.67 29.38 -57.36
C VAL A 791 -38.95 28.24 -56.35
N PRO A 792 -40.13 27.61 -56.38
CA PRO A 792 -40.43 26.47 -55.53
C PRO A 792 -39.55 25.28 -55.92
N SER A 793 -38.81 24.72 -54.97
CA SER A 793 -38.07 23.48 -55.15
C SER A 793 -38.53 22.44 -54.13
N LEU A 794 -38.67 21.20 -54.58
CA LEU A 794 -38.83 20.08 -53.66
C LEU A 794 -37.45 19.80 -53.04
N LEU A 795 -37.44 19.64 -51.72
CA LEU A 795 -36.31 19.01 -51.02
C LEU A 795 -36.30 17.54 -51.39
N MET A 796 -35.82 17.24 -52.60
CA MET A 796 -35.49 15.88 -52.99
C MET A 796 -34.16 15.54 -52.32
N PRO A 797 -34.09 14.47 -51.51
CA PRO A 797 -32.80 13.98 -51.05
C PRO A 797 -31.94 13.64 -52.29
N PRO A 798 -30.63 13.91 -52.24
CA PRO A 798 -29.76 13.57 -53.35
C PRO A 798 -29.82 12.06 -53.60
N SER A 799 -29.89 11.66 -54.87
CA SER A 799 -29.80 10.25 -55.27
C SER A 799 -28.51 9.65 -54.69
N PRO A 800 -28.57 8.59 -53.88
CA PRO A 800 -27.37 7.98 -53.31
C PRO A 800 -26.43 7.52 -54.43
N VAL A 801 -25.14 7.76 -54.25
CA VAL A 801 -24.10 7.42 -55.23
C VAL A 801 -24.00 5.89 -55.43
N MET A 802 -24.35 5.12 -54.40
CA MET A 802 -24.37 3.66 -54.40
C MET A 802 -25.73 3.17 -53.89
N CYS A 803 -26.52 2.55 -54.76
CA CYS A 803 -27.75 1.85 -54.39
C CYS A 803 -27.46 0.36 -54.24
N GLY A 804 -26.97 -0.06 -53.08
CA GLY A 804 -26.89 -1.50 -52.74
C GLY A 804 -25.72 -1.91 -51.85
N SER A 805 -26.01 -2.89 -50.98
CA SER A 805 -25.13 -3.63 -50.04
C SER A 805 -24.36 -2.79 -49.00
N ASP A 806 -23.72 -3.48 -48.05
CA ASP A 806 -22.87 -2.87 -47.04
C ASP A 806 -21.90 -1.88 -47.70
N TRP A 807 -21.68 -0.73 -47.05
CA TRP A 807 -20.68 0.22 -47.51
C TRP A 807 -19.32 -0.48 -47.47
N PRO A 808 -18.34 -0.07 -48.31
CA PRO A 808 -17.02 -0.67 -48.31
C PRO A 808 -16.53 -0.78 -46.87
N LEU A 809 -16.48 -2.03 -46.38
CA LEU A 809 -16.18 -2.29 -44.99
C LEU A 809 -14.81 -1.71 -44.71
N LEU A 810 -14.71 -0.92 -43.65
CA LEU A 810 -13.39 -0.57 -43.13
C LEU A 810 -12.63 -1.88 -42.95
N ARG A 811 -11.46 -2.01 -43.60
CA ARG A 811 -10.55 -3.14 -43.36
C ARG A 811 -10.14 -3.08 -41.89
N VAL A 812 -10.92 -3.75 -41.04
CA VAL A 812 -10.52 -4.09 -39.69
C VAL A 812 -9.34 -5.04 -39.87
N MET A 813 -8.20 -4.74 -39.26
CA MET A 813 -7.10 -5.72 -39.26
C MET A 813 -7.69 -7.03 -38.74
N ARG A 814 -7.63 -8.09 -39.57
CA ARG A 814 -7.75 -9.44 -39.02
C ARG A 814 -6.73 -9.53 -37.89
N GLY A 815 -7.18 -9.92 -36.70
CA GLY A 815 -6.30 -10.07 -35.56
C GLY A 815 -5.08 -10.91 -35.95
N MET A 816 -3.91 -10.63 -35.40
CA MET A 816 -2.67 -11.37 -35.71
C MET A 816 -2.80 -12.90 -35.47
N PHE A 817 -3.85 -13.32 -34.76
CA PHE A 817 -4.17 -14.71 -34.43
C PHE A 817 -5.09 -15.40 -35.45
N ASP A 818 -5.72 -14.67 -36.37
CA ASP A 818 -6.73 -15.20 -37.30
C ASP A 818 -6.10 -16.12 -38.37
N GLY A 819 -4.88 -15.78 -38.84
CA GLY A 819 -4.13 -16.62 -39.79
C GLY A 819 -3.64 -17.96 -39.21
N VAL A 820 -3.51 -18.06 -37.89
CA VAL A 820 -3.18 -19.32 -37.20
C VAL A 820 -4.45 -20.17 -36.95
N LEU A 821 -5.63 -19.54 -36.93
CA LEU A 821 -6.92 -20.20 -36.76
C LEU A 821 -7.48 -20.75 -38.08
N ASP A 822 -7.30 -20.05 -39.20
CA ASP A 822 -7.77 -20.47 -40.53
C ASP A 822 -7.11 -21.78 -41.05
N THR A 823 -5.92 -22.14 -40.55
CA THR A 823 -5.30 -23.43 -40.89
C THR A 823 -5.97 -24.64 -40.23
N THR A 824 -6.86 -24.42 -39.25
CA THR A 824 -7.56 -25.49 -38.52
C THR A 824 -9.04 -25.65 -38.89
N GLY A 825 -9.56 -24.81 -39.80
CA GLY A 825 -10.96 -24.83 -40.23
C GLY A 825 -11.25 -25.49 -41.59
N ARG A 826 -10.24 -25.88 -42.38
CA ARG A 826 -10.46 -26.58 -43.66
C ARG A 826 -10.69 -28.06 -43.44
N GLY A 827 -11.90 -28.38 -42.98
CA GLY A 827 -12.50 -29.70 -43.02
C GLY A 827 -13.93 -29.59 -43.50
N VAL A 828 -14.12 -29.82 -44.81
CA VAL A 828 -15.38 -30.08 -45.54
C VAL A 828 -16.12 -28.86 -46.15
N ALA A 829 -16.10 -28.90 -47.49
CA ALA A 829 -17.06 -28.42 -48.50
C ALA A 829 -16.95 -27.00 -49.10
N ASP A 830 -16.67 -27.07 -50.40
CA ASP A 830 -17.03 -26.25 -51.57
C ASP A 830 -16.22 -24.99 -51.92
N GLU A 831 -15.44 -25.21 -52.99
CA GLU A 831 -14.73 -24.27 -53.85
C GLU A 831 -15.73 -23.40 -54.62
N GLU A 832 -15.57 -22.08 -54.54
CA GLU A 832 -15.73 -21.22 -55.72
C GLU A 832 -14.60 -20.18 -55.72
N GLU A 833 -13.80 -20.23 -56.78
CA GLU A 833 -12.70 -19.33 -57.08
C GLU A 833 -13.19 -17.90 -57.32
N TYR A 834 -12.54 -16.93 -56.68
CA TYR A 834 -12.32 -15.62 -57.29
C TYR A 834 -10.83 -15.30 -57.17
N GLU A 835 -10.11 -15.52 -58.28
CA GLU A 835 -8.79 -14.97 -58.50
C GLU A 835 -8.87 -13.44 -58.58
N GLY A 836 -7.99 -12.78 -57.84
CA GLY A 836 -7.81 -11.34 -57.83
C GLY A 836 -6.52 -11.01 -57.10
N ALA A 837 -5.40 -11.41 -57.71
CA ALA A 837 -4.08 -10.95 -57.31
C ALA A 837 -3.96 -9.46 -57.64
N ASP A 838 -3.89 -8.60 -56.62
CA ASP A 838 -3.05 -7.41 -56.72
C ASP A 838 -2.58 -6.97 -55.33
N ALA A 839 -1.29 -6.63 -55.28
CA ALA A 839 -0.56 -6.28 -54.09
C ALA A 839 -0.95 -4.88 -53.61
N ASP A 840 -1.90 -4.77 -52.68
CA ASP A 840 -2.28 -3.48 -52.12
C ASP A 840 -1.60 -3.21 -50.77
N TRP A 841 -0.57 -2.37 -50.83
CA TRP A 841 -0.04 -1.63 -49.68
C TRP A 841 -1.18 -0.82 -49.04
N VAL A 842 -1.72 -1.33 -47.93
CA VAL A 842 -2.86 -0.73 -47.24
C VAL A 842 -2.40 0.50 -46.44
N PHE A 843 -2.83 1.67 -46.88
CA PHE A 843 -2.72 2.91 -46.10
C PHE A 843 -3.59 2.82 -44.83
N VAL A 844 -2.96 2.89 -43.66
CA VAL A 844 -3.63 2.90 -42.36
C VAL A 844 -4.04 4.34 -42.03
N THR A 845 -5.34 4.60 -41.86
CA THR A 845 -5.77 5.85 -41.22
C THR A 845 -5.35 5.79 -39.75
N PRO A 846 -4.47 6.68 -39.26
CA PRO A 846 -4.05 6.66 -37.88
C PRO A 846 -5.27 6.86 -36.96
N THR A 847 -5.38 6.03 -35.93
CA THR A 847 -6.40 6.16 -34.89
C THR A 847 -6.44 7.61 -34.42
N PRO A 848 -7.61 8.29 -34.39
CA PRO A 848 -7.70 9.64 -33.88
C PRO A 848 -7.16 9.66 -32.45
N GLY A 849 -5.97 10.23 -32.27
CA GLY A 849 -5.35 10.36 -30.96
C GLY A 849 -6.22 11.21 -30.05
N MET A 850 -6.11 11.02 -28.74
CA MET A 850 -6.72 11.96 -27.80
C MET A 850 -6.19 13.38 -28.05
N PRO A 851 -7.05 14.40 -28.06
CA PRO A 851 -6.60 15.79 -28.16
C PRO A 851 -5.54 16.11 -27.11
N VAL A 852 -4.48 16.82 -27.50
CA VAL A 852 -3.33 17.10 -26.62
C VAL A 852 -3.76 17.86 -25.36
N SER A 853 -4.76 18.75 -25.48
CA SER A 853 -5.38 19.44 -24.34
C SER A 853 -5.98 18.48 -23.31
N HIS A 854 -6.64 17.40 -23.74
CA HIS A 854 -7.14 16.35 -22.86
C HIS A 854 -6.00 15.56 -22.20
N ILE A 855 -4.94 15.24 -22.94
CA ILE A 855 -3.78 14.53 -22.40
C ILE A 855 -3.09 15.37 -21.31
N TRP A 856 -2.95 16.68 -21.50
CA TRP A 856 -2.38 17.59 -20.49
C TRP A 856 -3.21 17.65 -19.21
N THR A 857 -4.54 17.75 -19.32
CA THR A 857 -5.43 17.79 -18.15
C THR A 857 -5.48 16.47 -17.37
N GLN A 858 -5.33 15.31 -18.03
CA GLN A 858 -5.28 14.00 -17.35
C GLN A 858 -3.95 13.75 -16.63
N LYS A 859 -2.84 14.21 -17.19
CA LYS A 859 -1.49 13.92 -16.66
C LYS A 859 -0.99 14.93 -15.64
N SER A 860 -1.49 16.17 -15.66
CA SER A 860 -1.01 17.25 -14.77
C SER A 860 -2.07 17.69 -13.77
N SER A 861 -1.65 17.96 -12.54
CA SER A 861 -2.47 18.54 -11.47
C SER A 861 -2.16 20.03 -11.23
N LEU A 862 -1.33 20.64 -12.09
CA LEU A 862 -0.95 22.05 -11.99
C LEU A 862 -1.99 22.95 -12.64
N ALA A 863 -2.46 23.98 -11.91
CA ALA A 863 -3.47 24.91 -12.44
C ALA A 863 -3.00 25.63 -13.72
N ALA A 864 -1.71 25.92 -13.84
CA ALA A 864 -1.13 26.56 -15.03
C ALA A 864 -1.22 25.68 -16.30
N ASP A 865 -1.08 24.35 -16.15
CA ASP A 865 -1.17 23.42 -17.28
C ASP A 865 -2.62 23.24 -17.74
N HIS A 866 -3.58 23.29 -16.81
CA HIS A 866 -5.02 23.31 -17.13
C HIS A 866 -5.43 24.60 -17.84
N ALA A 867 -4.88 25.75 -17.41
CA ALA A 867 -5.10 27.03 -18.09
C ALA A 867 -4.48 27.05 -19.50
N ALA A 868 -3.27 26.50 -19.67
CA ALA A 868 -2.64 26.35 -20.99
C ALA A 868 -3.49 25.46 -21.92
N ALA A 869 -4.07 24.38 -21.40
CA ALA A 869 -4.97 23.49 -22.14
C ALA A 869 -6.32 24.12 -22.52
N GLY A 870 -6.64 25.33 -22.04
CA GLY A 870 -7.91 26.03 -22.27
C GLY A 870 -9.04 25.61 -21.32
N ASN A 871 -8.77 24.75 -20.33
CA ASN A 871 -9.76 24.34 -19.33
C ASN A 871 -9.69 25.26 -18.11
N PHE A 872 -10.19 26.49 -18.27
CA PHE A 872 -10.10 27.52 -17.22
C PHE A 872 -10.88 27.15 -15.96
N ASP A 873 -11.99 26.41 -16.09
CA ASP A 873 -12.81 26.00 -14.94
C ASP A 873 -12.07 25.08 -13.98
N THR A 874 -11.33 24.10 -14.50
CA THR A 874 -10.52 23.21 -13.66
C THR A 874 -9.35 23.95 -13.04
N ALA A 875 -8.70 24.85 -13.79
CA ALA A 875 -7.64 25.71 -13.28
C ALA A 875 -8.13 26.61 -12.12
N MET A 876 -9.31 27.23 -12.25
CA MET A 876 -9.92 28.06 -11.21
C MET A 876 -10.29 27.24 -9.97
N ARG A 877 -10.89 26.04 -10.15
CA ARG A 877 -11.20 25.14 -9.01
C ARG A 877 -9.93 24.69 -8.27
N LEU A 878 -8.85 24.40 -9.00
CA LEU A 878 -7.57 24.04 -8.39
C LEU A 878 -6.99 25.18 -7.57
N LEU A 879 -6.99 26.41 -8.10
CA LEU A 879 -6.51 27.60 -7.38
C LEU A 879 -7.39 27.98 -6.19
N ASN A 880 -8.70 27.81 -6.30
CA ASN A 880 -9.63 28.01 -5.19
C ASN A 880 -9.31 27.02 -4.06
N ARG A 881 -9.14 25.73 -4.35
CA ARG A 881 -8.79 24.70 -3.36
C ARG A 881 -7.36 24.85 -2.79
N GLN A 882 -6.42 25.35 -3.59
CA GLN A 882 -5.00 25.45 -3.19
C GLN A 882 -4.69 26.71 -2.41
N LEU A 883 -5.30 27.84 -2.79
CA LEU A 883 -4.94 29.18 -2.32
C LEU A 883 -6.15 30.00 -1.82
N GLY A 884 -7.37 29.44 -1.83
CA GLY A 884 -8.57 30.15 -1.39
C GLY A 884 -8.99 31.30 -2.31
N ILE A 885 -8.54 31.31 -3.56
CA ILE A 885 -8.82 32.38 -4.53
C ILE A 885 -10.28 32.29 -4.99
N THR A 886 -10.99 33.41 -4.87
CA THR A 886 -12.40 33.53 -5.29
C THR A 886 -12.59 34.61 -6.35
N ASN A 887 -11.77 35.67 -6.33
CA ASN A 887 -11.78 36.71 -7.34
C ASN A 887 -10.74 36.43 -8.44
N PHE A 888 -11.20 35.92 -9.59
CA PHE A 888 -10.32 35.56 -10.72
C PHE A 888 -10.16 36.66 -11.78
N ALA A 889 -10.87 37.79 -11.65
CA ALA A 889 -10.80 38.87 -12.64
C ALA A 889 -9.37 39.37 -12.91
N PRO A 890 -8.49 39.54 -11.91
CA PRO A 890 -7.10 39.94 -12.14
C PRO A 890 -6.23 38.89 -12.84
N LEU A 891 -6.63 37.61 -12.83
CA LEU A 891 -5.87 36.49 -13.41
C LEU A 891 -6.23 36.20 -14.87
N ARG A 892 -7.28 36.86 -15.41
CA ARG A 892 -7.83 36.59 -16.74
C ARG A 892 -6.83 36.79 -17.88
N SER A 893 -6.08 37.89 -17.87
CA SER A 893 -5.07 38.16 -18.91
C SER A 893 -3.99 37.08 -18.93
N MET A 894 -3.50 36.67 -17.76
CA MET A 894 -2.49 35.61 -17.65
C MET A 894 -3.00 34.25 -18.13
N PHE A 895 -4.27 33.92 -17.90
CA PHE A 895 -4.86 32.67 -18.40
C PHE A 895 -4.92 32.65 -19.93
N LEU A 896 -5.29 33.78 -20.54
CA LEU A 896 -5.31 33.94 -22.00
C LEU A 896 -3.89 33.92 -22.59
N ASP A 897 -2.92 34.54 -21.93
CA ASP A 897 -1.52 34.53 -22.34
C ASP A 897 -0.92 33.11 -22.28
N LEU A 898 -1.27 32.33 -21.25
CA LEU A 898 -0.85 30.93 -21.13
C LEU A 898 -1.46 30.05 -22.23
N HIS A 899 -2.74 30.24 -22.54
CA HIS A 899 -3.41 29.45 -23.59
C HIS A 899 -2.88 29.79 -24.97
N THR A 900 -2.74 31.08 -25.29
CA THR A 900 -2.20 31.54 -26.58
C THR A 900 -0.72 31.23 -26.73
N GLY A 901 0.08 31.34 -25.66
CA GLY A 901 1.51 31.02 -25.69
C GLY A 901 1.86 29.54 -25.77
N SER A 902 0.89 28.65 -25.52
CA SER A 902 1.06 27.19 -25.61
C SER A 902 0.56 26.58 -26.92
N HIS A 903 -0.06 27.40 -27.79
CA HIS A 903 -0.60 26.97 -29.09
C HIS A 903 -0.03 27.82 -30.23
N SER A 904 0.55 27.15 -31.21
CA SER A 904 0.92 27.75 -32.50
C SER A 904 -0.18 27.48 -33.52
N TYR A 905 -0.39 28.41 -34.44
CA TYR A 905 -1.44 28.31 -35.45
C TYR A 905 -0.81 28.28 -36.84
N LEU A 906 -1.08 27.22 -37.60
CA LEU A 906 -0.58 27.05 -38.95
C LEU A 906 -1.75 27.05 -39.93
N ARG A 907 -1.65 27.86 -40.98
CA ARG A 907 -2.67 27.94 -42.02
C ARG A 907 -2.15 27.20 -43.25
N ALA A 908 -2.79 26.10 -43.61
CA ALA A 908 -2.37 25.29 -44.76
C ALA A 908 -2.71 25.98 -46.09
N PHE A 909 -3.93 26.52 -46.22
CA PHE A 909 -4.40 27.27 -47.39
C PHE A 909 -5.32 28.42 -46.95
N SER A 910 -5.54 29.42 -47.81
CA SER A 910 -6.40 30.58 -47.51
C SER A 910 -7.86 30.20 -47.23
N SER A 911 -8.38 29.15 -47.89
CA SER A 911 -9.73 28.60 -47.73
C SER A 911 -9.85 27.48 -46.68
N ALA A 912 -8.73 26.98 -46.16
CA ALA A 912 -8.72 25.90 -45.18
C ALA A 912 -8.78 26.42 -43.73
N PRO A 913 -9.38 25.66 -42.79
CA PRO A 913 -9.37 26.02 -41.38
C PRO A 913 -7.94 26.05 -40.83
N VAL A 914 -7.70 26.95 -39.88
CA VAL A 914 -6.41 27.09 -39.20
C VAL A 914 -6.16 25.86 -38.34
N ILE A 915 -5.00 25.21 -38.52
CA ILE A 915 -4.58 24.05 -37.74
C ILE A 915 -3.87 24.56 -36.49
N SER A 916 -4.36 24.16 -35.31
CA SER A 916 -3.72 24.46 -34.04
C SER A 916 -2.71 23.36 -33.68
N LEU A 917 -1.49 23.76 -33.33
CA LEU A 917 -0.39 22.90 -32.89
C LEU A 917 -0.03 23.23 -31.44
N ALA A 918 -0.14 22.25 -30.56
CA ALA A 918 0.26 22.36 -29.16
C ALA A 918 1.80 22.33 -29.02
N VAL A 919 2.37 23.31 -28.30
CA VAL A 919 3.81 23.41 -28.05
C VAL A 919 4.14 22.74 -26.71
N GLU A 920 5.01 21.72 -26.74
CA GLU A 920 5.35 20.88 -25.58
C GLU A 920 6.77 21.15 -25.06
N ARG A 921 7.00 20.96 -23.75
CA ARG A 921 8.32 21.02 -23.13
C ARG A 921 9.09 19.72 -23.35
N GLY A 922 10.36 19.84 -23.74
CA GLY A 922 11.26 18.69 -23.86
C GLY A 922 10.91 17.76 -25.02
N TRP A 923 10.29 18.30 -26.08
CA TRP A 923 9.94 17.54 -27.28
C TRP A 923 11.19 16.94 -27.92
N THR A 924 11.16 15.63 -28.17
CA THR A 924 12.19 14.87 -28.89
C THR A 924 11.55 14.02 -29.97
N GLU A 925 12.24 13.91 -31.10
CA GLU A 925 11.77 13.21 -32.31
C GLU A 925 11.54 11.69 -32.09
N SER A 926 12.12 11.12 -31.04
CA SER A 926 12.04 9.70 -30.67
C SER A 926 10.83 9.32 -29.79
N SER A 927 9.99 10.29 -29.41
CA SER A 927 8.86 10.08 -28.49
C SER A 927 7.61 9.58 -29.24
N SER A 928 7.05 8.44 -28.82
CA SER A 928 5.80 7.91 -29.40
C SER A 928 4.62 8.89 -29.24
N ALA A 929 3.65 8.87 -30.16
CA ALA A 929 2.51 9.80 -30.17
C ALA A 929 1.67 9.81 -28.87
N ASN A 930 1.72 8.73 -28.07
CA ASN A 930 1.00 8.60 -26.80
C ASN A 930 1.80 9.09 -25.56
N VAL A 931 3.08 9.43 -25.75
CA VAL A 931 3.99 9.95 -24.72
C VAL A 931 4.31 11.42 -25.04
N ARG A 932 3.27 12.26 -24.98
CA ARG A 932 3.41 13.73 -25.09
C ARG A 932 3.90 14.36 -23.78
N GLY A 933 4.71 15.41 -23.90
CA GLY A 933 5.24 16.19 -22.79
C GLY A 933 4.26 17.26 -22.27
N PRO A 934 4.52 17.89 -21.11
CA PRO A 934 3.68 18.96 -20.56
C PRO A 934 3.75 20.24 -21.42
N PRO A 935 2.76 21.16 -21.33
CA PRO A 935 2.71 22.36 -22.16
C PRO A 935 3.93 23.29 -21.95
N ALA A 936 4.43 23.87 -23.03
CA ALA A 936 5.41 24.95 -22.96
C ALA A 936 4.74 26.15 -22.31
N LEU A 937 5.28 26.60 -21.15
CA LEU A 937 4.77 27.83 -20.54
C LEU A 937 5.61 29.01 -21.04
N PRO A 938 4.98 30.13 -21.46
CA PRO A 938 5.65 31.30 -22.00
C PRO A 938 6.57 32.01 -20.98
N PHE A 939 6.38 31.75 -19.68
CA PHE A 939 7.19 32.33 -18.61
C PHE A 939 8.15 31.30 -18.04
N LYS A 940 9.46 31.50 -18.25
CA LYS A 940 10.51 30.76 -17.53
C LYS A 940 10.80 31.41 -16.18
N LEU A 941 11.19 30.60 -15.19
CA LEU A 941 11.57 31.10 -13.85
C LEU A 941 12.65 32.20 -13.93
N SER A 942 13.54 32.10 -14.93
CA SER A 942 14.59 33.09 -15.21
C SER A 942 14.07 34.44 -15.73
N GLN A 943 12.96 34.45 -16.49
CA GLN A 943 12.33 35.68 -16.98
C GLN A 943 11.48 36.36 -15.90
N LEU A 944 10.89 35.57 -14.99
CA LEU A 944 10.26 36.07 -13.77
C LEU A 944 11.29 36.73 -12.84
N ASP A 945 12.49 36.17 -12.74
CA ASP A 945 13.61 36.74 -11.98
C ASP A 945 14.12 38.06 -12.59
N GLU A 946 14.14 38.19 -13.93
CA GLU A 946 14.45 39.46 -14.61
C GLU A 946 13.37 40.53 -14.39
N LYS A 947 12.08 40.16 -14.41
CA LYS A 947 10.98 41.09 -14.10
C LYS A 947 10.99 41.53 -12.63
N LEU A 948 11.38 40.64 -11.70
CA LEU A 948 11.58 40.98 -10.29
C LEU A 948 12.80 41.89 -10.08
N ARG A 949 13.89 41.68 -10.83
CA ARG A 949 15.06 42.58 -10.86
C ARG A 949 14.69 43.97 -11.42
N ALA A 950 13.84 44.03 -12.44
CA ALA A 950 13.34 45.30 -12.99
C ALA A 950 12.47 46.09 -11.98
N ALA A 951 11.86 45.41 -11.00
CA ALA A 951 11.06 46.02 -9.94
C ALA A 951 11.88 46.53 -8.72
N LYS A 952 13.22 46.47 -8.75
CA LYS A 952 14.16 47.04 -7.75
C LYS A 952 13.95 46.65 -6.27
N ASN A 953 13.40 45.47 -5.95
CA ASN A 953 13.34 44.97 -4.56
C ASN A 953 14.63 44.23 -4.14
N LEU A 954 15.68 45.00 -3.82
CA LEU A 954 17.03 44.47 -3.53
C LEU A 954 17.18 43.81 -2.15
N ALA A 955 16.35 44.14 -1.15
CA ALA A 955 16.43 43.57 0.19
C ALA A 955 15.96 42.09 0.25
N THR A 956 14.96 41.73 -0.56
CA THR A 956 14.43 40.35 -0.62
C THR A 956 15.36 39.43 -1.39
N ALA A 957 15.97 39.93 -2.48
CA ALA A 957 16.96 39.19 -3.27
C ALA A 957 18.24 38.87 -2.48
N ALA A 958 18.68 39.78 -1.59
CA ALA A 958 19.83 39.55 -0.72
C ALA A 958 19.60 38.42 0.30
N ASN A 959 18.39 38.28 0.84
CA ASN A 959 18.06 37.18 1.77
C ASN A 959 18.03 35.81 1.08
N PHE A 960 17.53 35.73 -0.16
CA PHE A 960 17.59 34.50 -0.95
C PHE A 960 19.02 34.16 -1.37
N ALA A 961 19.83 35.14 -1.75
CA ALA A 961 21.24 34.93 -2.09
C ALA A 961 22.07 34.47 -0.87
N ARG A 962 21.81 35.01 0.34
CA ARG A 962 22.44 34.55 1.58
C ARG A 962 22.04 33.12 1.96
N ARG A 963 20.75 32.78 1.87
CA ARG A 963 20.29 31.40 2.09
C ARG A 963 20.83 30.41 1.06
N LEU A 964 20.95 30.83 -0.20
CA LEU A 964 21.56 29.99 -1.24
C LEU A 964 23.03 29.71 -0.89
N LEU A 965 23.78 30.70 -0.39
CA LEU A 965 25.17 30.51 0.06
C LEU A 965 25.28 29.62 1.32
N GLU A 966 24.32 29.69 2.25
CA GLU A 966 24.25 28.80 3.43
C GLU A 966 24.05 27.34 3.05
N THR A 967 23.43 27.05 1.90
CA THR A 967 23.23 25.68 1.39
C THR A 967 24.42 25.08 0.65
N ASN A 968 25.55 25.80 0.52
CA ASN A 968 26.78 25.36 -0.15
C ASN A 968 26.55 24.76 -1.56
N PRO A 969 26.08 25.57 -2.52
CA PRO A 969 25.66 25.10 -3.83
C PRO A 969 26.88 24.63 -4.66
N THR A 970 26.75 23.49 -5.31
CA THR A 970 27.83 22.78 -6.03
C THR A 970 28.28 23.46 -7.33
N ILE A 971 27.52 24.44 -7.84
CA ILE A 971 27.83 25.17 -9.07
C ILE A 971 28.47 26.52 -8.74
N GLU A 972 29.78 26.63 -8.98
CA GLU A 972 30.60 27.77 -8.56
C GLU A 972 30.16 29.11 -9.19
N ASN A 973 29.64 29.09 -10.42
CA ASN A 973 29.07 30.29 -11.06
C ASN A 973 27.84 30.84 -10.33
N GLN A 974 26.99 29.98 -9.76
CA GLN A 974 25.81 30.39 -9.00
C GLN A 974 26.21 30.97 -7.63
N ALA A 975 27.23 30.38 -6.99
CA ALA A 975 27.80 30.93 -5.75
C ALA A 975 28.45 32.31 -6.00
N LYS A 976 29.14 32.48 -7.12
CA LYS A 976 29.76 33.75 -7.51
C LYS A 976 28.72 34.83 -7.81
N GLN A 977 27.63 34.48 -8.51
CA GLN A 977 26.50 35.37 -8.76
C GLN A 977 25.78 35.77 -7.46
N ALA A 978 25.53 34.81 -6.56
CA ALA A 978 24.92 35.08 -5.27
C ALA A 978 25.78 36.03 -4.40
N ARG A 979 27.10 35.86 -4.38
CA ARG A 979 28.03 36.79 -3.71
C ARG A 979 28.02 38.18 -4.32
N GLN A 980 27.94 38.29 -5.65
CA GLN A 980 27.83 39.58 -6.34
C GLN A 980 26.51 40.30 -6.01
N VAL A 981 25.40 39.56 -5.90
CA VAL A 981 24.09 40.10 -5.52
C VAL A 981 24.11 40.60 -4.06
N VAL A 982 24.77 39.89 -3.15
CA VAL A 982 24.96 40.35 -1.75
C VAL A 982 25.83 41.61 -1.68
N ALA A 983 26.97 41.62 -2.40
CA ALA A 983 27.88 42.77 -2.42
C ALA A 983 27.27 44.03 -3.08
N ALA A 984 26.38 43.85 -4.06
CA ALA A 984 25.63 44.95 -4.67
C ALA A 984 24.55 45.49 -3.72
N ALA A 985 23.91 44.62 -2.92
CA ALA A 985 22.93 45.02 -1.92
C ALA A 985 23.53 45.76 -0.72
N GLU A 986 24.76 45.44 -0.33
CA GLU A 986 25.48 46.09 0.79
C GLU A 986 25.96 47.52 0.45
N ARG A 987 26.05 47.88 -0.84
CA ARG A 987 26.54 49.20 -1.27
C ARG A 987 25.50 50.32 -1.27
N ASN A 988 24.20 50.02 -1.27
CA ASN A 988 23.13 51.04 -1.26
C ASN A 988 21.94 50.56 -0.42
N MET A 989 22.00 50.75 0.89
CA MET A 989 20.88 50.55 1.81
C MET A 989 20.20 51.88 2.12
N THR A 990 19.12 52.21 1.43
CA THR A 990 18.20 53.27 1.89
C THR A 990 16.76 52.87 1.62
N ASP A 991 15.92 52.94 2.66
CA ASP A 991 14.46 52.93 2.58
C ASP A 991 13.90 54.26 3.11
N ALA A 992 12.90 54.81 2.42
CA ALA A 992 12.46 56.20 2.51
C ALA A 992 11.46 56.53 3.63
N THR A 993 11.15 55.61 4.54
CA THR A 993 10.20 55.86 5.64
C THR A 993 10.65 55.19 6.93
N GLN A 994 10.96 56.00 7.95
CA GLN A 994 11.21 55.53 9.30
C GLN A 994 9.89 55.10 9.96
N LEU A 995 9.80 53.83 10.33
CA LEU A 995 8.74 53.32 11.21
C LEU A 995 9.31 53.08 12.61
N ASN A 996 8.69 53.74 13.59
CA ASN A 996 9.01 53.63 15.01
C ASN A 996 8.65 52.22 15.51
N TYR A 997 9.65 51.36 15.73
CA TYR A 997 9.50 49.98 16.20
C TYR A 997 10.13 49.79 17.59
N ASP A 998 9.33 49.28 18.53
CA ASP A 998 9.76 48.85 19.87
C ASP A 998 9.95 47.33 19.90
N PHE A 999 11.17 46.88 20.24
CA PHE A 999 11.59 45.48 20.19
C PHE A 999 11.00 44.59 21.28
N ARG A 1000 10.29 45.16 22.26
CA ARG A 1000 9.91 44.44 23.49
C ARG A 1000 8.59 43.67 23.39
N ASN A 1001 7.77 43.90 22.35
CA ASN A 1001 6.58 43.08 22.11
C ASN A 1001 6.25 42.97 20.61
N PRO A 1002 6.69 41.90 19.91
CA PRO A 1002 6.45 41.75 18.48
C PRO A 1002 4.95 41.62 18.19
N PHE A 1003 4.44 42.46 17.30
CA PHE A 1003 3.05 42.44 16.83
C PHE A 1003 2.99 42.41 15.30
N VAL A 1004 1.87 41.94 14.76
CA VAL A 1004 1.56 42.03 13.32
C VAL A 1004 0.33 42.91 13.15
N ILE A 1005 0.34 43.83 12.20
CA ILE A 1005 -0.81 44.70 11.95
C ILE A 1005 -1.89 43.93 11.18
N CYS A 1006 -3.15 44.05 11.61
CA CYS A 1006 -4.28 43.52 10.86
C CYS A 1006 -4.41 44.22 9.51
N GLY A 1007 -4.39 43.45 8.42
CA GLY A 1007 -4.44 43.99 7.06
C GLY A 1007 -5.75 44.68 6.65
N ALA A 1008 -6.79 44.67 7.50
CA ALA A 1008 -8.07 45.32 7.24
C ALA A 1008 -8.37 46.47 8.20
N THR A 1009 -8.11 46.28 9.50
CA THR A 1009 -8.43 47.28 10.55
C THR A 1009 -7.23 48.12 10.96
N TYR A 1010 -6.02 47.77 10.48
CA TYR A 1010 -4.75 48.40 10.88
C TYR A 1010 -4.46 48.36 12.39
N VAL A 1011 -5.17 47.50 13.13
CA VAL A 1011 -4.97 47.26 14.57
C VAL A 1011 -3.81 46.28 14.79
N PRO A 1012 -2.90 46.53 15.74
CA PRO A 1012 -1.82 45.59 16.08
C PRO A 1012 -2.36 44.32 16.74
N ILE A 1013 -1.91 43.16 16.25
CA ILE A 1013 -2.16 41.82 16.77
C ILE A 1013 -0.89 41.36 17.49
N TYR A 1014 -0.92 41.32 18.82
CA TYR A 1014 0.24 40.99 19.64
C TYR A 1014 0.46 39.48 19.77
N ARG A 1015 1.71 39.07 20.02
CA ARG A 1015 2.08 37.64 20.17
C ARG A 1015 1.26 36.96 21.28
N GLY A 1016 0.44 35.98 20.90
CA GLY A 1016 -0.46 35.23 21.79
C GLY A 1016 -1.95 35.55 21.59
N GLN A 1017 -2.29 36.61 20.86
CA GLN A 1017 -3.67 36.88 20.44
C GLN A 1017 -4.05 35.99 19.25
N LYS A 1018 -5.31 35.55 19.22
CA LYS A 1018 -5.84 34.74 18.11
C LYS A 1018 -5.88 35.57 16.84
N ASP A 1019 -5.35 35.02 15.76
CA ASP A 1019 -5.28 35.67 14.47
C ASP A 1019 -5.67 34.70 13.34
N VAL A 1020 -6.03 35.25 12.19
CA VAL A 1020 -6.42 34.49 11.01
C VAL A 1020 -5.62 35.01 9.82
N SER A 1021 -4.93 34.10 9.11
CA SER A 1021 -4.09 34.47 7.98
C SER A 1021 -4.81 34.32 6.64
N CYS A 1022 -4.49 35.19 5.68
CA CYS A 1022 -4.82 34.97 4.27
C CYS A 1022 -3.95 33.82 3.70
N PRO A 1023 -4.55 32.79 3.08
CA PRO A 1023 -3.80 31.65 2.53
C PRO A 1023 -2.91 31.99 1.33
N TYR A 1024 -3.15 33.12 0.66
CA TYR A 1024 -2.37 33.57 -0.50
C TYR A 1024 -1.19 34.48 -0.10
N CYS A 1025 -1.46 35.67 0.45
CA CYS A 1025 -0.41 36.64 0.76
C CYS A 1025 0.12 36.56 2.21
N SER A 1026 -0.38 35.61 3.02
CA SER A 1026 0.02 35.40 4.43
C SER A 1026 -0.18 36.60 5.37
N SER A 1027 -0.86 37.65 4.91
CA SER A 1027 -1.24 38.79 5.77
C SER A 1027 -2.17 38.30 6.89
N ARG A 1028 -2.00 38.90 8.07
CA ARG A 1028 -2.65 38.49 9.32
C ARG A 1028 -3.84 39.41 9.59
N PHE A 1029 -4.93 38.84 10.07
CA PHE A 1029 -6.17 39.55 10.35
C PHE A 1029 -6.72 39.18 11.72
N VAL A 1030 -7.48 40.10 12.32
CA VAL A 1030 -8.25 39.79 13.51
C VAL A 1030 -9.37 38.77 13.16
N PRO A 1031 -9.76 37.87 14.08
CA PRO A 1031 -10.72 36.80 13.78
C PRO A 1031 -12.09 37.26 13.27
N SER A 1032 -12.49 38.49 13.55
CA SER A 1032 -13.75 39.08 13.04
C SER A 1032 -13.76 39.28 11.52
N GLN A 1033 -12.59 39.29 10.87
CA GLN A 1033 -12.45 39.45 9.41
C GLN A 1033 -12.42 38.10 8.67
N LYS A 1034 -12.54 36.97 9.40
CA LYS A 1034 -12.57 35.63 8.78
C LYS A 1034 -13.80 35.51 7.86
N GLY A 1035 -13.57 35.02 6.64
CA GLY A 1035 -14.62 34.85 5.63
C GLY A 1035 -14.81 36.03 4.67
N GLN A 1036 -14.12 37.16 4.88
CA GLN A 1036 -14.13 38.29 3.94
C GLN A 1036 -13.01 38.16 2.89
N LEU A 1037 -13.18 38.86 1.76
CA LEU A 1037 -12.13 39.00 0.74
C LEU A 1037 -10.94 39.75 1.34
N CYS A 1038 -9.72 39.28 1.13
CA CYS A 1038 -8.53 39.90 1.68
C CYS A 1038 -8.26 41.28 1.06
N ASN A 1039 -8.36 42.36 1.83
CA ASN A 1039 -8.09 43.74 1.36
C ASN A 1039 -6.64 43.99 0.92
N VAL A 1040 -5.71 43.08 1.28
CA VAL A 1040 -4.28 43.23 0.93
C VAL A 1040 -3.97 42.65 -0.45
N CYS A 1041 -4.58 41.52 -0.80
CA CYS A 1041 -4.32 40.86 -2.08
C CYS A 1041 -5.51 40.87 -3.04
N GLU A 1042 -6.72 41.18 -2.56
CA GLU A 1042 -7.98 41.24 -3.29
C GLU A 1042 -8.37 39.95 -4.06
N LEU A 1043 -7.68 38.84 -3.75
CA LEU A 1043 -7.80 37.56 -4.47
C LEU A 1043 -8.41 36.45 -3.61
N ALA A 1044 -7.90 36.27 -2.38
CA ALA A 1044 -8.23 35.13 -1.52
C ALA A 1044 -9.11 35.51 -0.32
N VAL A 1045 -9.87 34.54 0.19
CA VAL A 1045 -10.72 34.71 1.38
C VAL A 1045 -9.91 34.50 2.65
N ILE A 1046 -10.05 35.41 3.61
CA ILE A 1046 -9.33 35.38 4.89
C ILE A 1046 -9.76 34.15 5.69
N GLY A 1047 -8.79 33.30 6.04
CA GLY A 1047 -9.02 32.09 6.85
C GLY A 1047 -9.72 30.94 6.15
N ALA A 1048 -9.71 30.92 4.82
CA ALA A 1048 -10.15 29.77 4.03
C ALA A 1048 -9.17 28.59 4.18
N ASP A 1049 -9.71 27.37 4.28
CA ASP A 1049 -8.90 26.14 4.33
C ASP A 1049 -8.23 25.90 2.99
N ALA A 1050 -6.91 26.09 2.95
CA ALA A 1050 -6.11 26.03 1.74
C ALA A 1050 -5.02 24.97 1.86
N SER A 1051 -4.88 24.15 0.82
CA SER A 1051 -3.92 23.03 0.81
C SER A 1051 -2.49 23.41 0.42
N GLY A 1052 -2.23 24.69 0.11
CA GLY A 1052 -0.94 25.22 -0.36
C GLY A 1052 -0.77 25.13 -1.88
N LEU A 1053 0.01 26.03 -2.50
CA LEU A 1053 0.23 26.02 -3.95
C LEU A 1053 1.12 24.84 -4.37
N LEU A 1054 0.66 24.08 -5.36
CA LEU A 1054 1.48 23.06 -6.01
C LEU A 1054 2.19 23.69 -7.22
N CYS A 1055 3.49 23.91 -7.08
CA CYS A 1055 4.34 24.54 -8.10
C CYS A 1055 5.08 23.52 -8.98
N SER A 1056 5.22 22.27 -8.52
CA SER A 1056 5.93 21.21 -9.25
C SER A 1056 5.27 19.84 -9.03
N PRO A 1057 5.26 18.95 -10.05
CA PRO A 1057 4.81 17.55 -9.87
C PRO A 1057 5.71 16.75 -8.90
N SER A 1058 6.93 17.21 -8.65
CA SER A 1058 7.87 16.59 -7.71
C SER A 1058 7.67 17.01 -6.24
N GLN A 1059 6.78 17.96 -5.96
CA GLN A 1059 6.46 18.34 -4.59
C GLN A 1059 5.63 17.22 -3.94
N ILE A 1060 6.26 16.51 -3.00
CA ILE A 1060 5.59 15.53 -2.15
C ILE A 1060 4.77 16.31 -1.11
N ARG A 1061 3.47 16.03 -1.03
CA ARG A 1061 2.60 16.49 0.05
C ARG A 1061 2.52 15.45 1.15
#